data_AF-A0A3D0NTA8-F1
#
_entry.id   AF-A0A3D0NTA8-F1
#
_cell.length_a   1.000
_cell.length_b   1.000
_cell.length_c   1.000
_cell.angle_alpha   90.00
_cell.angle_beta   90.00
_cell.angle_gamma   90.00
#
_symmetry.space_group_name_H-M   'P 1'
#
loop_
_entity.id
_entity.type
_entity.pdbx_description
1 polymer ?
#
loop_
_entity_poly.entity_id
_entity_poly.type
_entity_poly.pdbx_seq_one_letter_code
_entity_poly.pdbx_strand_id
1 'polypeptide(L)'
;MNSKKITSLSPLEEQEIAPLSQMADSASAPTGQDTDAQRKTYLFKTDDSAIQSMPQKDIQPEALAAPHKKSTLFKCKICGSTVSSNGTEKIYTCQKCRLVQAIPDYCSPHVSFLYGRANHYFRTKRFETALHLFQQIAAESPDDCEAYRSIVLSRYGVSYSEENGVYSEEPRINRVRSDSVLNDPDYISAITLADDERRALYVKEAEKIEAVSQDILEQAQTVPTFDAVIEYRGHDAKNRHTPEKAMAEELYKQLEECGFRVYNRQITASGLYGHSYDAYLYKALYSAKIMFVFASQPEYFNDVKILNEWSIFFERMRNKEKKVIVNCISEISEHDIPEELKMNKCFDFNDFLFIRRMIEMTEQVVNGTLFLQAGRIDSDSEDSISERVNAIFRLIENGDYSEAENRCYTLLSSYPNYSSAYLGLLLCDMKVHRKEELAECKESFVKNKNYRKILLLDKELSAELQGYLDTINDRNIQGIYARKYEQALEIYHNGQFNIKSMIKAKNTFDLMPEYGDAKELSEKCAVIIKELEIKDLKARADDLLEQARRFFSRAEVLRQYYYAKLAQEQLQNAETIYKGISGTEKDLEQCRMVYENYLPLTEELRKAEEETERKRKEKEKKKQERQKRKQAIMDFLNKKL
;
A
#
# COMPACT_ATOMS: atom_id res chain seq x y z
N MET A 1 -43.62 12.05 -45.18
CA MET A 1 -44.22 13.33 -45.63
C MET A 1 -44.96 13.94 -44.46
N ASN A 2 -44.55 15.15 -44.08
CA ASN A 2 -45.24 16.29 -43.43
C ASN A 2 -46.49 16.06 -42.58
N SER A 3 -46.83 16.88 -41.57
CA SER A 3 -46.17 17.85 -40.69
C SER A 3 -47.32 18.57 -39.97
N LYS A 4 -47.11 19.01 -38.73
CA LYS A 4 -47.80 20.13 -38.04
C LYS A 4 -49.25 19.90 -37.59
N LYS A 5 -49.78 20.54 -36.54
CA LYS A 5 -49.34 21.15 -35.25
C LYS A 5 -50.55 22.02 -34.83
N ILE A 6 -50.93 21.95 -33.53
CA ILE A 6 -51.48 23.08 -32.71
C ILE A 6 -52.99 23.39 -32.99
N THR A 7 -53.92 23.61 -32.04
CA THR A 7 -53.90 24.38 -30.78
C THR A 7 -55.16 24.14 -29.90
N SER A 8 -54.98 24.32 -28.58
CA SER A 8 -55.85 24.99 -27.58
C SER A 8 -57.31 24.55 -27.33
N LEU A 9 -57.61 24.23 -26.07
CA LEU A 9 -58.37 25.10 -25.14
C LEU A 9 -58.37 24.52 -23.71
N SER A 10 -58.28 25.40 -22.72
CA SER A 10 -58.20 25.15 -21.28
C SER A 10 -59.59 25.35 -20.60
N PRO A 11 -59.72 25.35 -19.26
CA PRO A 11 -60.58 24.43 -18.51
C PRO A 11 -61.87 25.08 -17.98
N LEU A 12 -62.84 24.27 -17.57
CA LEU A 12 -64.00 24.71 -16.79
C LEU A 12 -63.98 24.05 -15.40
N GLU A 13 -64.03 24.91 -14.41
CA GLU A 13 -64.30 24.69 -12.99
C GLU A 13 -65.78 24.29 -12.78
N GLU A 14 -66.06 23.53 -11.72
CA GLU A 14 -67.22 23.65 -10.80
C GLU A 14 -67.12 22.53 -9.75
N GLN A 15 -66.77 22.89 -8.50
CA GLN A 15 -67.66 23.02 -7.31
C GLN A 15 -68.11 21.66 -6.73
N GLU A 16 -67.53 21.27 -5.59
CA GLU A 16 -68.08 21.39 -4.22
C GLU A 16 -69.25 20.44 -3.93
N ILE A 17 -69.12 19.66 -2.84
CA ILE A 17 -70.11 19.46 -1.77
C ILE A 17 -69.48 18.51 -0.72
N ALA A 18 -69.29 19.05 0.49
CA ALA A 18 -69.17 18.28 1.73
C ALA A 18 -70.57 18.01 2.32
N PRO A 19 -70.70 17.09 3.29
CA PRO A 19 -71.31 17.56 4.54
C PRO A 19 -70.63 17.05 5.82
N LEU A 20 -70.59 17.97 6.79
CA LEU A 20 -70.33 17.77 8.22
C LEU A 20 -71.49 17.06 8.93
N SER A 21 -71.16 16.27 9.96
CA SER A 21 -71.73 16.23 11.34
C SER A 21 -71.34 14.88 11.98
N GLN A 22 -71.05 14.71 13.27
CA GLN A 22 -71.34 15.49 14.48
C GLN A 22 -70.39 15.04 15.62
N MET A 23 -70.34 15.85 16.66
CA MET A 23 -69.45 15.80 17.83
C MET A 23 -69.85 14.73 18.86
N ALA A 24 -68.88 14.27 19.66
CA ALA A 24 -69.10 13.96 21.08
C ALA A 24 -67.77 14.04 21.86
N ASP A 25 -67.80 14.86 22.91
CA ASP A 25 -66.77 15.04 23.94
C ASP A 25 -66.51 13.76 24.74
N SER A 26 -65.24 13.56 25.15
CA SER A 26 -64.94 13.16 26.53
C SER A 26 -63.46 13.37 26.83
N ALA A 27 -63.21 14.25 27.79
CA ALA A 27 -61.92 14.43 28.45
C ALA A 27 -61.53 13.17 29.25
N SER A 28 -60.27 12.77 29.14
CA SER A 28 -59.58 12.01 30.18
C SER A 28 -58.07 12.23 30.06
N ALA A 29 -57.47 12.70 31.15
CA ALA A 29 -56.05 13.00 31.33
C ALA A 29 -55.13 11.82 30.99
N PRO A 30 -53.91 12.05 30.47
CA PRO A 30 -52.91 11.01 30.40
C PRO A 30 -52.25 10.86 31.77
N THR A 31 -52.62 9.78 32.46
CA THR A 31 -51.84 9.21 33.56
C THR A 31 -50.44 8.87 33.04
N GLY A 32 -49.42 9.44 33.70
CA GLY A 32 -48.02 9.16 33.40
C GLY A 32 -47.70 7.69 33.60
N GLN A 33 -47.04 7.12 32.58
CA GLN A 33 -46.11 5.99 32.63
C GLN A 33 -45.74 5.66 31.18
N ASP A 34 -44.81 6.42 30.59
CA ASP A 34 -44.02 5.95 29.44
C ASP A 34 -42.84 6.90 29.13
N THR A 35 -41.91 7.09 30.09
CA THR A 35 -40.67 7.87 29.88
C THR A 35 -39.39 7.02 29.87
N ASP A 36 -39.49 5.68 29.91
CA ASP A 36 -38.30 4.80 29.85
C ASP A 36 -38.13 4.08 28.50
N ALA A 37 -39.14 4.02 27.65
CA ALA A 37 -39.11 3.25 26.40
C ALA A 37 -38.42 3.96 25.20
N GLN A 38 -38.07 5.24 25.31
CA GLN A 38 -37.36 5.98 24.25
C GLN A 38 -35.85 6.13 24.48
N ARG A 39 -35.30 5.64 25.60
CA ARG A 39 -33.85 5.54 25.82
C ARG A 39 -33.25 4.35 25.06
N LYS A 40 -33.28 4.39 23.72
CA LYS A 40 -32.46 3.48 22.90
C LYS A 40 -31.00 3.94 22.98
N THR A 41 -30.30 3.29 23.90
CA THR A 41 -28.85 3.08 24.00
C THR A 41 -28.04 3.40 22.74
N TYR A 42 -27.33 4.53 22.78
CA TYR A 42 -26.11 4.77 22.00
C TYR A 42 -24.92 4.19 22.78
N LEU A 43 -24.84 2.86 22.84
CA LEU A 43 -23.65 2.16 23.32
C LEU A 43 -22.70 1.97 22.14
N PHE A 44 -21.71 2.87 22.02
CA PHE A 44 -20.48 2.55 21.31
C PHE A 44 -19.66 1.60 22.20
N LYS A 45 -19.27 0.44 21.66
CA LYS A 45 -18.20 -0.35 22.27
C LYS A 45 -16.90 0.35 21.93
N THR A 46 -16.40 1.17 22.85
CA THR A 46 -15.01 1.63 22.78
C THR A 46 -14.11 0.54 23.32
N ASP A 47 -13.04 0.25 22.59
CA ASP A 47 -11.99 -0.67 22.98
C ASP A 47 -11.25 -0.12 24.22
N ASP A 48 -11.31 -0.83 25.35
CA ASP A 48 -10.64 -0.46 26.61
C ASP A 48 -9.10 -0.36 26.47
N SER A 49 -8.56 -0.82 25.34
CA SER A 49 -7.14 -0.84 24.98
C SER A 49 -6.58 0.55 24.62
N ALA A 50 -7.40 1.45 24.07
CA ALA A 50 -6.98 2.82 23.72
C ALA A 50 -7.00 3.79 24.92
N ILE A 51 -7.46 3.33 26.08
CA ILE A 51 -7.58 4.12 27.32
C ILE A 51 -6.24 4.19 28.10
N GLN A 52 -5.22 3.43 27.70
CA GLN A 52 -3.99 3.26 28.49
C GLN A 52 -2.70 3.90 27.92
N SER A 53 -2.71 4.61 26.78
CA SER A 53 -1.48 5.10 26.15
C SER A 53 -1.30 6.63 26.18
N MET A 54 -1.23 7.24 27.36
CA MET A 54 -0.52 8.53 27.59
C MET A 54 0.19 8.53 28.95
N PRO A 55 1.37 9.16 29.09
CA PRO A 55 2.24 9.01 30.25
C PRO A 55 1.61 9.61 31.52
N GLN A 56 1.55 8.78 32.58
CA GLN A 56 1.08 9.12 33.93
C GLN A 56 2.01 10.08 34.70
N LYS A 57 2.54 11.13 34.06
CA LYS A 57 3.24 12.20 34.77
C LYS A 57 2.41 13.46 34.73
N ASP A 58 2.14 13.96 35.94
CA ASP A 58 1.56 15.26 36.26
C ASP A 58 0.06 15.33 36.58
N ILE A 59 -0.49 14.37 37.33
CA ILE A 59 -1.55 14.66 38.31
C ILE A 59 -1.35 13.76 39.54
N GLN A 60 -0.68 14.26 40.59
CA GLN A 60 -0.73 13.60 41.90
C GLN A 60 -1.97 14.06 42.68
N PRO A 61 -2.70 13.16 43.36
CA PRO A 61 -3.77 13.53 44.28
C PRO A 61 -3.17 13.96 45.63
N GLU A 62 -3.18 15.25 45.94
CA GLU A 62 -2.75 15.74 47.26
C GLU A 62 -3.83 15.54 48.33
N ALA A 63 -3.36 15.05 49.48
CA ALA A 63 -4.11 14.49 50.60
C ALA A 63 -5.11 15.46 51.27
N LEU A 64 -6.25 14.93 51.71
CA LEU A 64 -7.19 15.60 52.62
C LEU A 64 -6.73 15.46 54.08
N ALA A 65 -6.46 16.60 54.73
CA ALA A 65 -6.55 16.77 56.19
C ALA A 65 -7.20 18.13 56.53
N ALA A 66 -8.28 18.07 57.34
CA ALA A 66 -8.91 19.05 58.26
C ALA A 66 -9.17 20.55 57.86
N PRO A 67 -10.13 21.25 58.50
CA PRO A 67 -10.96 22.26 57.86
C PRO A 67 -10.49 23.71 58.07
N HIS A 68 -9.91 24.31 57.02
CA HIS A 68 -9.87 25.76 56.84
C HIS A 68 -10.23 26.05 55.38
N LYS A 69 -11.25 26.90 55.15
CA LYS A 69 -11.72 27.46 53.86
C LYS A 69 -10.94 26.93 52.65
N LYS A 70 -11.30 25.74 52.14
CA LYS A 70 -10.60 25.14 51.00
C LYS A 70 -11.05 25.84 49.73
N SER A 71 -10.15 26.60 49.13
CA SER A 71 -10.29 27.03 47.74
C SER A 71 -10.21 25.79 46.85
N THR A 72 -11.28 25.47 46.13
CA THR A 72 -11.28 24.36 45.18
C THR A 72 -10.61 24.84 43.89
N LEU A 73 -9.55 24.15 43.47
CA LEU A 73 -8.86 24.40 42.21
C LEU A 73 -9.42 23.47 41.14
N PHE A 74 -9.84 24.02 40.01
CA PHE A 74 -10.29 23.25 38.85
C PHE A 74 -9.84 23.90 37.54
N LYS A 75 -10.08 23.24 36.41
CA LYS A 75 -9.68 23.73 35.08
C LYS A 75 -10.85 24.37 34.36
N CYS A 76 -10.61 25.53 33.74
CA CYS A 76 -11.59 26.19 32.90
C CYS A 76 -12.03 25.29 31.75
N LYS A 77 -13.34 25.13 31.58
CA LYS A 77 -13.96 24.25 30.58
C LYS A 77 -13.63 24.67 29.15
N ILE A 78 -13.41 25.97 28.91
CA ILE A 78 -13.13 26.52 27.58
C ILE A 78 -11.63 26.58 27.28
N CYS A 79 -10.82 27.22 28.12
CA CYS A 79 -9.41 27.49 27.81
C CYS A 79 -8.40 26.66 28.62
N GLY A 80 -8.85 25.84 29.57
CA GLY A 80 -8.00 24.97 30.39
C GLY A 80 -7.14 25.67 31.45
N SER A 81 -7.29 26.98 31.67
CA SER A 81 -6.57 27.67 32.75
C SER A 81 -7.03 27.18 34.12
N THR A 82 -6.15 27.21 35.12
CA THR A 82 -6.56 26.91 36.51
C THR A 82 -7.46 28.04 37.03
N VAL A 83 -8.54 27.66 37.72
CA VAL A 83 -9.52 28.54 38.36
C VAL A 83 -9.55 28.18 39.84
N SER A 84 -9.55 29.19 40.70
CA SER A 84 -9.76 29.06 42.14
C SER A 84 -11.16 29.55 42.46
N SER A 85 -11.94 28.76 43.19
CA SER A 85 -13.22 29.18 43.75
C SER A 85 -13.23 29.03 45.26
N ASN A 86 -13.94 29.94 45.92
CA ASN A 86 -14.14 29.94 47.36
C ASN A 86 -15.15 28.87 47.84
N GLY A 87 -15.72 28.08 46.92
CA GLY A 87 -16.59 26.93 47.19
C GLY A 87 -18.08 27.25 47.38
N THR A 88 -18.44 28.53 47.51
CA THR A 88 -19.84 29.00 47.61
C THR A 88 -20.39 29.55 46.28
N GLU A 89 -19.50 29.91 45.36
CA GLU A 89 -19.86 30.45 44.05
C GLU A 89 -20.40 29.34 43.15
N LYS A 90 -21.45 29.62 42.38
CA LYS A 90 -22.03 28.69 41.40
C LYS A 90 -21.62 29.02 39.97
N ILE A 91 -21.11 30.23 39.76
CA ILE A 91 -20.59 30.77 38.51
C ILE A 91 -19.24 31.45 38.76
N TYR A 92 -18.35 31.42 37.78
CA TYR A 92 -17.07 32.14 37.80
C TYR A 92 -16.81 32.84 36.46
N THR A 93 -15.98 33.89 36.49
CA THR A 93 -15.41 34.50 35.28
C THR A 93 -13.97 34.05 35.12
N CYS A 94 -13.62 33.44 33.99
CA CYS A 94 -12.26 32.96 33.77
C CYS A 94 -11.28 34.13 33.61
N GLN A 95 -10.17 34.14 34.35
CA GLN A 95 -9.17 35.20 34.23
C GLN A 95 -8.45 35.22 32.87
N LYS A 96 -8.33 34.05 32.21
CA LYS A 96 -7.68 33.92 30.90
C LYS A 96 -8.64 34.23 29.75
N CYS A 97 -9.72 33.45 29.59
CA CYS A 97 -10.64 33.64 28.45
C CYS A 97 -11.75 34.66 28.70
N ARG A 98 -11.89 35.20 29.91
CA ARG A 98 -12.91 36.19 30.30
C ARG A 98 -14.37 35.74 30.17
N LEU A 99 -14.62 34.52 29.69
CA LEU A 99 -15.96 33.94 29.63
C LEU A 99 -16.49 33.57 31.03
N VAL A 100 -17.77 33.85 31.22
CA VAL A 100 -18.55 33.47 32.40
C VAL A 100 -19.00 32.02 32.25
N GLN A 101 -18.79 31.19 33.27
CA GLN A 101 -19.08 29.76 33.23
C GLN A 101 -19.63 29.29 34.59
N ALA A 102 -20.53 28.32 34.57
CA ALA A 102 -20.97 27.64 35.78
C ALA A 102 -19.91 26.66 36.32
N ILE A 103 -19.86 26.50 37.64
CA ILE A 103 -18.98 25.52 38.30
C ILE A 103 -19.74 24.19 38.35
N PRO A 104 -19.19 23.06 37.86
CA PRO A 104 -19.85 21.76 37.97
C PRO A 104 -20.08 21.34 39.43
N ASP A 105 -21.11 20.53 39.69
CA ASP A 105 -21.32 19.95 41.01
C ASP A 105 -20.43 18.72 41.18
N TYR A 106 -19.30 18.89 41.87
CA TYR A 106 -18.33 17.83 42.14
C TYR A 106 -18.80 16.90 43.27
N CYS A 107 -19.84 16.11 43.00
CA CYS A 107 -20.48 15.25 43.99
C CYS A 107 -19.61 14.07 44.46
N SER A 108 -18.66 13.62 43.63
CA SER A 108 -17.73 12.54 43.97
C SER A 108 -16.35 12.71 43.32
N PRO A 109 -15.30 12.05 43.85
CA PRO A 109 -13.99 12.00 43.18
C PRO A 109 -14.05 11.40 41.77
N HIS A 110 -14.96 10.43 41.54
CA HIS A 110 -15.14 9.81 40.23
C HIS A 110 -15.77 10.78 39.22
N VAL A 111 -16.85 11.47 39.61
CA VAL A 111 -17.51 12.50 38.79
C VAL A 111 -16.53 13.64 38.47
N SER A 112 -15.72 14.05 39.44
CA SER A 112 -14.66 15.06 39.23
C SER A 112 -13.63 14.63 38.20
N PHE A 113 -13.22 13.36 38.23
CA PHE A 113 -12.32 12.77 37.25
C PHE A 113 -12.95 12.70 35.85
N LEU A 114 -14.22 12.27 35.74
CA LEU A 114 -14.96 12.24 34.49
C LEU A 114 -15.07 13.64 33.88
N TYR A 115 -15.41 14.66 34.68
CA TYR A 115 -15.44 16.05 34.23
C TYR A 115 -14.09 16.52 33.70
N GLY A 116 -12.99 16.16 34.35
CA GLY A 116 -11.64 16.49 33.88
C GLY A 116 -11.37 15.97 32.47
N ARG A 117 -11.75 14.71 32.21
CA ARG A 117 -11.60 14.05 30.89
C ARG A 117 -12.58 14.59 29.86
N ALA A 118 -13.87 14.72 30.20
CA ALA A 118 -14.91 15.22 29.31
C ALA A 118 -14.57 16.63 28.82
N ASN A 119 -14.17 17.52 29.74
CA ASN A 119 -13.75 18.87 29.40
C ASN A 119 -12.47 18.89 28.54
N HIS A 120 -11.54 17.94 28.70
CA HIS A 120 -10.38 17.83 27.82
C HIS A 120 -10.80 17.52 26.38
N TYR A 121 -11.67 16.53 26.19
CA TYR A 121 -12.19 16.18 24.86
C TYR A 121 -13.04 17.30 24.25
N PHE A 122 -13.83 17.99 25.06
CA PHE A 122 -14.60 19.15 24.62
C PHE A 122 -13.69 20.28 24.10
N ARG A 123 -12.62 20.63 24.82
CA ARG A 123 -11.65 21.66 24.37
C ARG A 123 -10.88 21.28 23.12
N THR A 124 -10.60 19.98 22.97
CA THR A 124 -9.96 19.45 21.75
C THR A 124 -10.97 19.19 20.62
N LYS A 125 -12.23 19.60 20.80
CA LYS A 125 -13.34 19.51 19.82
C LYS A 125 -13.64 18.07 19.39
N ARG A 126 -13.35 17.10 20.25
CA ARG A 126 -13.77 15.69 20.13
C ARG A 126 -15.12 15.51 20.80
N PHE A 127 -16.13 16.12 20.19
CA PHE A 127 -17.42 16.33 20.84
C PHE A 127 -18.17 15.03 21.13
N GLU A 128 -18.04 14.00 20.29
CA GLU A 128 -18.71 12.71 20.52
C GLU A 128 -18.19 12.01 21.79
N THR A 129 -16.86 11.99 21.98
CA THR A 129 -16.24 11.44 23.18
C THR A 129 -16.60 12.26 24.42
N ALA A 130 -16.65 13.59 24.29
CA ALA A 130 -17.08 14.47 25.38
C ALA A 130 -18.54 14.21 25.74
N LEU A 131 -19.43 14.12 24.75
CA LEU A 131 -20.86 13.82 24.89
C LEU A 131 -21.08 12.53 25.69
N HIS A 132 -20.39 11.45 25.32
CA HIS A 132 -20.51 10.16 26.02
C HIS A 132 -20.10 10.27 27.50
N LEU A 133 -19.00 10.96 27.80
CA LEU A 133 -18.55 11.13 29.18
C LEU A 133 -19.51 12.02 29.98
N PHE A 134 -20.09 13.07 29.38
CA PHE A 134 -21.10 13.89 30.05
C PHE A 134 -22.42 13.13 30.28
N GLN A 135 -22.81 12.24 29.36
CA GLN A 135 -23.94 11.33 29.57
C GLN A 135 -23.69 10.36 30.73
N GLN A 136 -22.47 9.83 30.86
CA GLN A 136 -22.08 9.02 32.01
C GLN A 136 -22.18 9.81 33.31
N ILE A 137 -21.69 11.06 33.33
CA ILE A 137 -21.82 11.95 34.50
C ILE A 137 -23.30 12.17 34.85
N ALA A 138 -24.16 12.47 33.87
CA ALA A 138 -25.59 12.65 34.11
C ALA A 138 -26.29 11.37 34.60
N ALA A 139 -25.81 10.19 34.20
CA ALA A 139 -26.33 8.92 34.71
C ALA A 139 -25.91 8.67 36.19
N GLU A 140 -24.68 9.06 36.56
CA GLU A 140 -24.18 8.93 37.93
C GLU A 140 -24.68 10.05 38.86
N SER A 141 -25.03 11.21 38.32
CA SER A 141 -25.53 12.38 39.05
C SER A 141 -26.69 13.01 38.28
N PRO A 142 -27.91 12.44 38.37
CA PRO A 142 -29.08 12.87 37.61
C PRO A 142 -29.59 14.28 37.96
N ASP A 143 -29.15 14.86 39.07
CA ASP A 143 -29.51 16.22 39.47
C ASP A 143 -28.47 17.27 38.99
N ASP A 144 -27.40 16.85 38.30
CA ASP A 144 -26.34 17.74 37.84
C ASP A 144 -26.74 18.50 36.56
N CYS A 145 -27.24 19.71 36.75
CA CYS A 145 -27.62 20.63 35.67
C CYS A 145 -26.47 20.94 34.68
N GLU A 146 -25.21 20.95 35.13
CA GLU A 146 -24.06 21.25 34.27
C GLU A 146 -23.74 20.06 33.35
N ALA A 147 -24.00 18.82 33.80
CA ALA A 147 -23.83 17.64 32.97
C ALA A 147 -24.77 17.72 31.76
N TYR A 148 -26.06 17.99 31.99
CA TYR A 148 -27.04 18.16 30.93
C TYR A 148 -26.71 19.32 29.98
N ARG A 149 -26.30 20.48 30.51
CA ARG A 149 -25.85 21.60 29.68
C ARG A 149 -24.63 21.21 28.83
N SER A 150 -23.67 20.48 29.39
CA SER A 150 -22.47 20.02 28.68
C SER A 150 -22.78 18.97 27.61
N ILE A 151 -23.80 18.13 27.81
CA ILE A 151 -24.35 17.23 26.79
C ILE A 151 -24.86 18.05 25.60
N VAL A 152 -25.69 19.06 25.84
CA VAL A 152 -26.21 19.95 24.78
C VAL A 152 -25.05 20.61 24.02
N LEU A 153 -24.11 21.25 24.71
CA LEU A 153 -22.98 21.90 24.04
C LEU A 153 -22.15 20.93 23.20
N SER A 154 -21.94 19.71 23.67
CA SER A 154 -21.22 18.68 22.93
C SER A 154 -22.02 18.20 21.72
N ARG A 155 -23.34 18.01 21.86
CA ARG A 155 -24.25 17.60 20.78
C ARG A 155 -24.27 18.60 19.62
N TYR A 156 -24.30 19.90 19.93
CA TYR A 156 -24.25 21.00 18.94
C TYR A 156 -22.81 21.37 18.54
N GLY A 157 -21.80 20.73 19.15
CA GLY A 157 -20.39 20.98 18.87
C GLY A 157 -20.00 22.44 19.08
N VAL A 158 -20.42 23.04 20.19
CA VAL A 158 -20.17 24.46 20.51
C VAL A 158 -18.71 24.65 20.88
N SER A 159 -18.06 25.65 20.28
CA SER A 159 -16.70 26.06 20.62
C SER A 159 -16.56 27.58 20.60
N TYR A 160 -15.55 28.10 21.30
CA TYR A 160 -15.23 29.52 21.29
C TYR A 160 -13.87 29.72 20.64
N SER A 161 -13.80 30.59 19.63
CA SER A 161 -12.55 30.93 18.95
C SER A 161 -11.70 31.83 19.84
N GLU A 162 -10.38 31.62 19.78
CA GLU A 162 -9.37 32.48 20.40
C GLU A 162 -8.63 33.21 19.28
N GLU A 163 -8.66 34.55 19.31
CA GLU A 163 -7.89 35.41 18.42
C GLU A 163 -7.02 36.34 19.26
N ASN A 164 -5.70 36.27 19.07
CA ASN A 164 -4.72 37.09 19.79
C ASN A 164 -4.86 37.06 21.33
N GLY A 165 -5.25 35.91 21.89
CA GLY A 165 -5.44 35.73 23.34
C GLY A 165 -6.79 36.22 23.87
N VAL A 166 -7.67 36.72 23.00
CA VAL A 166 -9.04 37.13 23.33
C VAL A 166 -10.00 36.07 22.79
N TYR A 167 -10.90 35.58 23.65
CA TYR A 167 -11.94 34.63 23.24
C TYR A 167 -13.19 35.37 22.82
N SER A 168 -13.82 34.94 21.74
CA SER A 168 -15.13 35.46 21.33
C SER A 168 -16.20 35.07 22.34
N GLU A 169 -17.13 35.99 22.62
CA GLU A 169 -18.36 35.70 23.38
C GLU A 169 -19.45 35.04 22.51
N GLU A 170 -19.27 35.07 21.20
CA GLU A 170 -20.16 34.44 20.23
C GLU A 170 -19.73 32.98 20.03
N PRO A 171 -20.63 32.00 20.24
CA PRO A 171 -20.30 30.60 20.07
C PRO A 171 -20.19 30.24 18.58
N ARG A 172 -19.18 29.44 18.22
CA ARG A 172 -19.11 28.76 16.93
C ARG A 172 -19.73 27.37 17.03
N ILE A 173 -20.63 27.06 16.11
CA ILE A 173 -21.38 25.80 16.07
C ILE A 173 -20.76 24.88 15.03
N ASN A 174 -20.10 23.81 15.48
CA ASN A 174 -19.43 22.85 14.57
C ASN A 174 -20.36 21.73 14.11
N ARG A 175 -21.52 21.52 14.77
CA ARG A 175 -22.50 20.48 14.43
C ARG A 175 -23.90 21.10 14.34
N VAL A 176 -24.14 21.86 13.28
CA VAL A 176 -25.44 22.50 13.05
C VAL A 176 -26.53 21.45 12.83
N ARG A 177 -27.68 21.65 13.48
CA ARG A 177 -28.87 20.78 13.43
C ARG A 177 -30.07 21.61 13.03
N SER A 178 -31.06 20.98 12.40
CA SER A 178 -32.33 21.62 12.04
C SER A 178 -33.25 21.82 13.24
N ASP A 179 -33.08 21.02 14.29
CA ASP A 179 -33.87 21.10 15.51
C ASP A 179 -33.39 22.26 16.38
N SER A 180 -34.32 22.99 16.98
CA SER A 180 -34.00 24.10 17.90
C SER A 180 -33.38 23.57 19.18
N VAL A 181 -32.31 24.25 19.65
CA VAL A 181 -31.66 23.92 20.92
C VAL A 181 -32.58 24.15 22.11
N LEU A 182 -33.54 25.06 21.98
CA LEU A 182 -34.52 25.40 23.02
C LEU A 182 -35.51 24.26 23.28
N ASN A 183 -35.66 23.33 22.33
CA ASN A 183 -36.51 22.15 22.44
C ASN A 183 -35.74 20.88 22.84
N ASP A 184 -34.42 20.97 23.04
CA ASP A 184 -33.61 19.81 23.40
C ASP A 184 -33.97 19.31 24.82
N PRO A 185 -34.30 18.02 25.02
CA PRO A 185 -34.65 17.48 26.33
C PRO A 185 -33.56 17.66 27.40
N ASP A 186 -32.29 17.62 27.00
CA ASP A 186 -31.17 17.84 27.90
C ASP A 186 -31.04 19.34 28.25
N TYR A 187 -31.39 20.24 27.34
CA TYR A 187 -31.48 21.67 27.65
C TYR A 187 -32.60 21.95 28.67
N ILE A 188 -33.78 21.38 28.47
CA ILE A 188 -34.92 21.50 29.39
C ILE A 188 -34.53 20.96 30.77
N SER A 189 -33.85 19.81 30.82
CA SER A 189 -33.31 19.23 32.07
C SER A 189 -32.32 20.18 32.75
N ALA A 190 -31.38 20.77 31.99
CA ALA A 190 -30.38 21.69 32.51
C ALA A 190 -30.99 22.94 33.17
N ILE A 191 -31.97 23.59 32.54
CA ILE A 191 -32.60 24.80 33.10
C ILE A 191 -33.55 24.49 34.26
N THR A 192 -34.17 23.30 34.26
CA THR A 192 -35.09 22.85 35.33
C THR A 192 -34.33 22.55 36.62
N LEU A 193 -33.16 21.91 36.51
CA LEU A 193 -32.32 21.53 37.65
C LEU A 193 -31.41 22.67 38.15
N ALA A 194 -31.16 23.68 37.31
CA ALA A 194 -30.29 24.80 37.67
C ALA A 194 -30.90 25.73 38.72
N ASP A 195 -30.05 26.31 39.58
CA ASP A 195 -30.37 27.48 40.39
C ASP A 195 -30.56 28.75 39.53
N ASP A 196 -31.07 29.83 40.12
CA ASP A 196 -31.42 31.05 39.37
C ASP A 196 -30.23 31.67 38.61
N GLU A 197 -29.02 31.63 39.21
CA GLU A 197 -27.81 32.16 38.57
C GLU A 197 -27.42 31.32 37.35
N ARG A 198 -27.28 29.99 37.52
CA ARG A 198 -26.90 29.07 36.44
C ARG A 198 -27.97 29.02 35.35
N ARG A 199 -29.25 29.05 35.73
CA ARG A 199 -30.38 29.05 34.79
C ARG A 199 -30.32 30.26 33.87
N ALA A 200 -30.09 31.45 34.42
CA ALA A 200 -29.96 32.67 33.63
C ALA A 200 -28.77 32.58 32.64
N LEU A 201 -27.65 32.00 33.06
CA LEU A 201 -26.50 31.77 32.18
C LEU A 201 -26.83 30.79 31.04
N TYR A 202 -27.47 29.66 31.35
CA TYR A 202 -27.79 28.62 30.35
C TYR A 202 -28.84 29.09 29.35
N VAL A 203 -29.86 29.84 29.78
CA VAL A 203 -30.86 30.43 28.88
C VAL A 203 -30.18 31.38 27.89
N LYS A 204 -29.37 32.32 28.39
CA LYS A 204 -28.65 33.28 27.55
C LYS A 204 -27.70 32.59 26.56
N GLU A 205 -27.04 31.51 26.97
CA GLU A 205 -26.16 30.75 26.10
C GLU A 205 -26.94 29.99 25.01
N ALA A 206 -28.05 29.34 25.37
CA ALA A 206 -28.90 28.64 24.43
C ALA A 206 -29.53 29.59 23.41
N GLU A 207 -29.98 30.78 23.81
CA GLU A 207 -30.47 31.82 22.90
C GLU A 207 -29.41 32.25 21.87
N LYS A 208 -28.15 32.39 22.29
CA LYS A 208 -27.03 32.69 21.38
C LYS A 208 -26.79 31.54 20.39
N ILE A 209 -26.82 30.30 20.87
CA ILE A 209 -26.65 29.10 20.04
C ILE A 209 -27.80 28.98 19.04
N GLU A 210 -29.03 29.23 19.46
CA GLU A 210 -30.21 29.24 18.60
C GLU A 210 -30.06 30.30 17.50
N ALA A 211 -29.73 31.54 17.86
CA ALA A 211 -29.57 32.62 16.90
C ALA A 211 -28.50 32.32 15.84
N VAL A 212 -27.33 31.82 16.24
CA VAL A 212 -26.26 31.43 15.31
C VAL A 212 -26.69 30.24 14.45
N SER A 213 -27.40 29.26 15.03
CA SER A 213 -27.90 28.10 14.28
C SER A 213 -28.89 28.53 13.20
N GLN A 214 -29.84 29.39 13.54
CA GLN A 214 -30.85 29.88 12.59
C GLN A 214 -30.22 30.68 11.45
N ASP A 215 -29.25 31.57 11.73
CA ASP A 215 -28.54 32.30 10.67
C ASP A 215 -27.82 31.35 9.70
N ILE A 216 -27.14 30.31 10.22
CA ILE A 216 -26.50 29.29 9.38
C ILE A 216 -27.54 28.52 8.54
N LEU A 217 -28.66 28.13 9.14
CA LEU A 217 -29.73 27.39 8.46
C LEU A 217 -30.40 28.23 7.38
N GLU A 218 -30.69 29.51 7.65
CA GLU A 218 -31.25 30.47 6.70
C GLU A 218 -30.31 30.64 5.49
N GLN A 219 -29.02 30.86 5.74
CA GLN A 219 -28.02 30.93 4.67
C GLN A 219 -27.95 29.62 3.87
N ALA A 220 -28.03 28.47 4.53
CA ALA A 220 -27.97 27.15 3.90
C ALA A 220 -29.16 26.86 2.95
N GLN A 221 -30.27 27.59 3.07
CA GLN A 221 -31.38 27.48 2.12
C GLN A 221 -30.98 27.95 0.72
N THR A 222 -30.08 28.95 0.63
CA THR A 222 -29.58 29.51 -0.64
C THR A 222 -28.47 28.65 -1.26
N VAL A 223 -27.85 27.78 -0.49
CA VAL A 223 -26.76 26.91 -0.95
C VAL A 223 -27.33 25.72 -1.75
N PRO A 224 -26.75 25.38 -2.92
CA PRO A 224 -27.17 24.22 -3.69
C PRO A 224 -26.95 22.90 -2.92
N THR A 225 -27.74 21.88 -3.24
CA THR A 225 -27.50 20.52 -2.73
C THR A 225 -26.28 19.89 -3.39
N PHE A 226 -25.63 18.97 -2.68
CA PHE A 226 -24.48 18.21 -3.15
C PHE A 226 -24.85 16.74 -3.30
N ASP A 227 -24.17 16.04 -4.19
CA ASP A 227 -24.31 14.61 -4.43
C ASP A 227 -23.24 13.83 -3.64
N ALA A 228 -22.01 14.38 -3.60
CA ALA A 228 -20.86 13.78 -2.94
C ALA A 228 -20.10 14.78 -2.04
N VAL A 229 -19.47 14.28 -0.99
CA VAL A 229 -18.53 15.01 -0.12
C VAL A 229 -17.16 14.34 -0.17
N ILE A 230 -16.09 15.13 -0.24
CA ILE A 230 -14.71 14.62 -0.20
C ILE A 230 -13.97 15.24 1.00
N GLU A 231 -13.63 14.37 1.96
CA GLU A 231 -12.87 14.73 3.16
C GLU A 231 -11.45 14.17 3.11
N TYR A 232 -10.48 15.06 3.33
CA TYR A 232 -9.06 14.70 3.41
C TYR A 232 -8.29 15.74 4.20
N ARG A 233 -7.14 15.32 4.74
CA ARG A 233 -6.17 16.23 5.32
C ARG A 233 -5.22 16.66 4.21
N GLY A 234 -5.18 17.95 3.85
CA GLY A 234 -4.35 18.41 2.72
C GLY A 234 -2.91 18.82 3.05
N HIS A 235 -2.57 18.91 4.34
CA HIS A 235 -1.21 19.24 4.79
C HIS A 235 -0.78 18.38 5.98
N ASP A 236 0.47 17.93 5.94
CA ASP A 236 1.09 17.21 7.05
C ASP A 236 1.53 18.17 8.18
N ALA A 237 2.12 17.62 9.26
CA ALA A 237 2.61 18.41 10.39
C ALA A 237 3.74 19.40 10.02
N LYS A 238 4.37 19.26 8.84
CA LYS A 238 5.42 20.14 8.30
C LYS A 238 4.87 21.09 7.23
N ASN A 239 3.55 21.20 7.12
CA ASN A 239 2.84 22.03 6.14
C ASN A 239 3.13 21.66 4.68
N ARG A 240 3.48 20.39 4.41
CA ARG A 240 3.67 19.85 3.05
C ARG A 240 2.37 19.23 2.57
N HIS A 241 2.12 19.28 1.25
CA HIS A 241 0.99 18.58 0.66
C HIS A 241 1.06 17.08 0.94
N THR A 242 -0.08 16.52 1.29
CA THR A 242 -0.26 15.10 1.56
C THR A 242 -0.62 14.36 0.26
N PRO A 243 -0.35 13.04 0.14
CA PRO A 243 -0.67 12.27 -1.07
C PRO A 243 -2.17 12.27 -1.39
N GLU A 244 -3.03 12.26 -0.37
CA GLU A 244 -4.49 12.32 -0.47
C GLU A 244 -4.95 13.57 -1.18
N LYS A 245 -4.24 14.70 -1.02
CA LYS A 245 -4.63 15.96 -1.65
C LYS A 245 -4.73 15.83 -3.15
N ALA A 246 -3.67 15.31 -3.80
CA ALA A 246 -3.65 15.17 -5.25
C ALA A 246 -4.77 14.25 -5.74
N MET A 247 -5.01 13.15 -5.01
CA MET A 247 -6.04 12.20 -5.42
C MET A 247 -7.46 12.69 -5.17
N ALA A 248 -7.71 13.39 -4.05
CA ALA A 248 -8.99 14.01 -3.73
C ALA A 248 -9.34 15.14 -4.72
N GLU A 249 -8.36 15.93 -5.13
CA GLU A 249 -8.55 16.99 -6.15
C GLU A 249 -8.86 16.40 -7.53
N GLU A 250 -8.18 15.31 -7.92
CA GLU A 250 -8.48 14.61 -9.18
C GLU A 250 -9.87 13.97 -9.14
N LEU A 251 -10.25 13.29 -8.05
CA LEU A 251 -11.59 12.73 -7.89
C LEU A 251 -12.68 13.81 -7.95
N TYR A 252 -12.45 14.94 -7.28
CA TYR A 252 -13.36 16.09 -7.34
C TYR A 252 -13.61 16.52 -8.78
N LYS A 253 -12.52 16.73 -9.55
CA LYS A 253 -12.60 17.18 -10.94
C LYS A 253 -13.36 16.18 -11.83
N GLN A 254 -13.04 14.90 -11.69
CA GLN A 254 -13.66 13.83 -12.48
C GLN A 254 -15.16 13.69 -12.19
N LEU A 255 -15.56 13.79 -10.92
CA LEU A 255 -16.98 13.75 -10.55
C LEU A 255 -17.75 14.97 -11.07
N GLU A 256 -17.16 16.17 -11.02
CA GLU A 256 -17.75 17.38 -11.61
C GLU A 256 -17.85 17.27 -13.15
N GLU A 257 -16.84 16.70 -13.82
CA GLU A 257 -16.88 16.41 -15.27
C GLU A 257 -18.01 15.42 -15.63
N CYS A 258 -18.34 14.49 -14.73
CA CYS A 258 -19.50 13.60 -14.84
C CYS A 258 -20.85 14.26 -14.47
N GLY A 259 -20.85 15.54 -14.07
CA GLY A 259 -22.05 16.31 -13.75
C GLY A 259 -22.57 16.16 -12.31
N PHE A 260 -21.80 15.56 -11.40
CA PHE A 260 -22.12 15.53 -9.98
C PHE A 260 -21.75 16.83 -9.29
N ARG A 261 -22.55 17.28 -8.33
CA ARG A 261 -22.19 18.40 -7.47
C ARG A 261 -21.41 17.90 -6.28
N VAL A 262 -20.14 18.27 -6.19
CA VAL A 262 -19.23 17.76 -5.15
C VAL A 262 -18.86 18.86 -4.18
N TYR A 263 -18.93 18.56 -2.89
CA TYR A 263 -18.35 19.42 -1.86
C TYR A 263 -16.94 18.95 -1.52
N ASN A 264 -15.98 19.86 -1.65
CA ASN A 264 -14.61 19.69 -1.18
C ASN A 264 -14.22 20.95 -0.40
N ARG A 265 -13.76 20.77 0.85
CA ARG A 265 -13.43 21.88 1.75
C ARG A 265 -12.43 22.87 1.16
N GLN A 266 -11.43 22.42 0.40
CA GLN A 266 -10.38 23.29 -0.13
C GLN A 266 -10.76 23.97 -1.44
N ILE A 267 -11.67 23.37 -2.19
CA ILE A 267 -12.07 23.86 -3.52
C ILE A 267 -13.40 24.61 -3.42
N THR A 268 -14.47 23.92 -3.03
CA THR A 268 -15.84 24.46 -2.98
C THR A 268 -15.98 25.57 -1.93
N ALA A 269 -15.33 25.40 -0.78
CA ALA A 269 -15.39 26.39 0.30
C ALA A 269 -14.26 27.43 0.25
N SER A 270 -13.48 27.45 -0.83
CA SER A 270 -12.41 28.43 -1.03
C SER A 270 -13.00 29.85 -1.09
N GLY A 271 -12.53 30.73 -0.22
CA GLY A 271 -13.03 32.11 -0.12
C GLY A 271 -14.34 32.27 0.66
N LEU A 272 -14.91 31.19 1.22
CA LEU A 272 -16.01 31.28 2.18
C LEU A 272 -15.47 31.44 3.60
N TYR A 273 -16.14 32.26 4.41
CA TYR A 273 -15.75 32.55 5.79
C TYR A 273 -16.97 32.61 6.71
N GLY A 274 -16.75 32.38 8.01
CA GLY A 274 -17.79 32.48 9.04
C GLY A 274 -19.02 31.61 8.73
N HIS A 275 -20.21 32.17 8.96
CA HIS A 275 -21.49 31.46 8.80
C HIS A 275 -21.75 31.00 7.36
N SER A 276 -21.20 31.69 6.36
CA SER A 276 -21.32 31.25 4.97
C SER A 276 -20.58 29.93 4.72
N TYR A 277 -19.38 29.76 5.29
CA TYR A 277 -18.66 28.48 5.25
C TYR A 277 -19.46 27.39 5.98
N ASP A 278 -19.94 27.69 7.19
CA ASP A 278 -20.66 26.72 8.02
C ASP A 278 -21.99 26.29 7.36
N ALA A 279 -22.66 27.20 6.64
CA ALA A 279 -23.87 26.93 5.86
C ALA A 279 -23.61 25.98 4.68
N TYR A 280 -22.50 26.18 3.95
CA TYR A 280 -22.09 25.27 2.87
C TYR A 280 -21.76 23.88 3.40
N LEU A 281 -21.02 23.80 4.51
CA LEU A 281 -20.68 22.54 5.14
C LEU A 281 -21.94 21.81 5.62
N TYR A 282 -22.85 22.50 6.31
CA TYR A 282 -24.14 21.94 6.72
C TYR A 282 -24.90 21.38 5.51
N LYS A 283 -25.04 22.18 4.45
CA LYS A 283 -25.75 21.76 3.24
C LYS A 283 -25.11 20.52 2.61
N ALA A 284 -23.78 20.47 2.54
CA ALA A 284 -23.04 19.33 2.01
C ALA A 284 -23.29 18.05 2.81
N LEU A 285 -23.10 18.08 4.12
CA LEU A 285 -23.26 16.90 4.98
C LEU A 285 -24.70 16.36 4.99
N TYR A 286 -25.70 17.27 4.93
CA TYR A 286 -27.11 16.89 4.97
C TYR A 286 -27.63 16.41 3.61
N SER A 287 -27.22 17.02 2.49
CA SER A 287 -27.74 16.67 1.17
C SER A 287 -26.98 15.55 0.44
N ALA A 288 -25.67 15.44 0.62
CA ALA A 288 -24.87 14.45 -0.08
C ALA A 288 -25.26 13.01 0.27
N LYS A 289 -25.22 12.13 -0.72
CA LYS A 289 -25.55 10.70 -0.57
C LYS A 289 -24.30 9.85 -0.38
N ILE A 290 -23.14 10.32 -0.83
CA ILE A 290 -21.86 9.63 -0.66
C ILE A 290 -20.81 10.56 -0.05
N MET A 291 -19.98 10.03 0.83
CA MET A 291 -18.82 10.71 1.39
C MET A 291 -17.57 9.85 1.18
N PHE A 292 -16.52 10.44 0.61
CA PHE A 292 -15.20 9.85 0.48
C PHE A 292 -14.28 10.40 1.56
N VAL A 293 -13.74 9.52 2.41
CA VAL A 293 -12.81 9.91 3.49
C VAL A 293 -11.43 9.37 3.14
N PHE A 294 -10.49 10.26 2.85
CA PHE A 294 -9.13 9.89 2.46
C PHE A 294 -8.17 9.87 3.66
N ALA A 295 -7.38 8.80 3.76
CA ALA A 295 -6.33 8.68 4.75
C ALA A 295 -5.16 7.78 4.29
N SER A 296 -3.93 8.28 4.42
CA SER A 296 -2.67 7.52 4.30
C SER A 296 -2.02 7.27 5.66
N GLN A 297 -2.54 7.90 6.72
CA GLN A 297 -2.13 7.66 8.10
C GLN A 297 -3.36 7.51 9.01
N PRO A 298 -3.34 6.60 10.00
CA PRO A 298 -4.46 6.39 10.92
C PRO A 298 -4.90 7.66 11.67
N GLU A 299 -3.96 8.57 11.95
CA GLU A 299 -4.23 9.81 12.65
C GLU A 299 -5.10 10.78 11.85
N TYR A 300 -5.25 10.59 10.52
CA TYR A 300 -5.98 11.53 9.68
C TYR A 300 -7.49 11.36 9.81
N PHE A 301 -7.97 10.14 10.08
CA PHE A 301 -9.37 9.92 10.49
C PHE A 301 -9.72 10.66 11.79
N ASN A 302 -8.70 10.88 12.63
CA ASN A 302 -8.78 11.53 13.93
C ASN A 302 -8.42 13.04 13.88
N ASP A 303 -8.21 13.60 12.68
CA ASP A 303 -8.14 15.05 12.52
C ASP A 303 -9.46 15.66 12.99
N VAL A 304 -9.37 16.70 13.81
CA VAL A 304 -10.53 17.27 14.51
C VAL A 304 -11.65 17.69 13.56
N LYS A 305 -11.33 18.19 12.36
CA LYS A 305 -12.36 18.60 11.41
C LYS A 305 -12.95 17.39 10.69
N ILE A 306 -12.09 16.53 10.17
CA ILE A 306 -12.49 15.31 9.45
C ILE A 306 -13.37 14.43 10.34
N LEU A 307 -12.94 14.21 11.60
CA LEU A 307 -13.68 13.47 12.62
C LEU A 307 -15.10 14.02 12.83
N ASN A 308 -15.22 15.33 13.01
CA ASN A 308 -16.53 15.94 13.24
C ASN A 308 -17.44 15.83 12.02
N GLU A 309 -16.90 15.91 10.81
CA GLU A 309 -17.71 15.89 9.59
C GLU A 309 -18.14 14.47 9.20
N TRP A 310 -17.24 13.48 9.23
CA TRP A 310 -17.63 12.11 8.95
C TRP A 310 -18.52 11.53 10.06
N SER A 311 -18.34 11.91 11.33
CA SER A 311 -19.22 11.43 12.41
C SER A 311 -20.65 11.95 12.29
N ILE A 312 -20.86 13.21 11.85
CA ILE A 312 -22.19 13.73 11.50
C ILE A 312 -22.79 12.89 10.37
N PHE A 313 -22.02 12.65 9.30
CA PHE A 313 -22.50 11.88 8.16
C PHE A 313 -22.85 10.43 8.53
N PHE A 314 -22.05 9.83 9.42
CA PHE A 314 -22.25 8.49 9.95
C PHE A 314 -23.48 8.38 10.87
N GLU A 315 -23.73 9.37 11.74
CA GLU A 315 -24.95 9.44 12.57
C GLU A 315 -26.21 9.39 11.69
N ARG A 316 -26.20 10.14 10.59
CA ARG A 316 -27.32 10.16 9.62
C ARG A 316 -27.50 8.82 8.91
N MET A 317 -26.40 8.20 8.50
CA MET A 317 -26.41 6.85 7.93
C MET A 317 -27.00 5.83 8.92
N ARG A 318 -26.62 5.89 10.21
CA ARG A 318 -27.20 5.06 11.27
C ARG A 318 -28.69 5.31 11.49
N ASN A 319 -29.14 6.55 11.29
CA ASN A 319 -30.54 6.95 11.34
C ASN A 319 -31.32 6.56 10.06
N LYS A 320 -30.81 5.57 9.30
CA LYS A 320 -31.43 4.97 8.10
C LYS A 320 -31.60 5.94 6.93
N GLU A 321 -30.86 7.04 6.90
CA GLU A 321 -30.76 7.85 5.69
C GLU A 321 -29.98 7.08 4.63
N LYS A 322 -30.37 7.26 3.36
CA LYS A 322 -29.69 6.66 2.20
C LYS A 322 -28.37 7.38 1.94
N LYS A 323 -27.38 7.08 2.78
CA LYS A 323 -26.02 7.64 2.76
C LYS A 323 -24.98 6.52 2.77
N VAL A 324 -23.82 6.77 2.16
CA VAL A 324 -22.71 5.83 2.08
C VAL A 324 -21.40 6.55 2.40
N ILE A 325 -20.60 5.97 3.29
CA ILE A 325 -19.21 6.38 3.48
C ILE A 325 -18.30 5.40 2.74
N VAL A 326 -17.27 5.93 2.10
CA VAL A 326 -16.22 5.16 1.44
C VAL A 326 -14.88 5.58 2.01
N ASN A 327 -14.18 4.64 2.62
CA ASN A 327 -12.83 4.87 3.14
C ASN A 327 -11.83 4.70 2.00
N CYS A 328 -11.19 5.80 1.62
CA CYS A 328 -10.17 5.84 0.59
C CYS A 328 -8.82 5.81 1.29
N ILE A 329 -8.18 4.65 1.37
CA ILE A 329 -6.97 4.44 2.17
C ILE A 329 -5.73 4.19 1.31
N SER A 330 -4.55 4.38 1.88
CA SER A 330 -3.27 3.98 1.28
C SER A 330 -2.35 3.54 2.38
N GLU A 331 -1.80 2.33 2.29
CA GLU A 331 -0.82 1.78 3.26
C GLU A 331 -1.33 1.71 4.72
N ILE A 332 -2.65 1.82 4.94
CA ILE A 332 -3.30 1.66 6.24
C ILE A 332 -3.88 0.24 6.36
N SER A 333 -3.67 -0.42 7.51
CA SER A 333 -4.31 -1.69 7.81
C SER A 333 -5.79 -1.49 8.19
N GLU A 334 -6.66 -2.44 7.85
CA GLU A 334 -8.08 -2.41 8.27
C GLU A 334 -8.26 -2.29 9.79
N HIS A 335 -7.27 -2.75 10.58
CA HIS A 335 -7.27 -2.62 12.04
C HIS A 335 -7.12 -1.18 12.52
N ASP A 336 -6.47 -0.32 11.75
CA ASP A 336 -6.15 1.06 12.11
C ASP A 336 -7.26 2.06 11.73
N ILE A 337 -8.28 1.60 11.01
CA ILE A 337 -9.48 2.37 10.68
C ILE A 337 -10.34 2.50 11.94
N PRO A 338 -10.97 3.64 12.23
CA PRO A 338 -11.92 3.76 13.34
C PRO A 338 -13.01 2.68 13.27
N GLU A 339 -13.37 2.08 14.40
CA GLU A 339 -14.36 0.99 14.49
C GLU A 339 -15.67 1.32 13.77
N GLU A 340 -16.11 2.58 13.86
CA GLU A 340 -17.31 3.11 13.22
C GLU A 340 -17.24 3.03 11.70
N LEU A 341 -16.03 3.14 11.15
CA LEU A 341 -15.79 3.15 9.72
C LEU A 341 -15.38 1.79 9.17
N LYS A 342 -15.03 0.80 10.00
CA LYS A 342 -14.56 -0.53 9.56
C LYS A 342 -15.58 -1.30 8.72
N MET A 343 -16.88 -1.11 8.98
CA MET A 343 -17.96 -1.75 8.21
C MET A 343 -18.20 -1.10 6.84
N ASN A 344 -17.61 0.06 6.57
CA ASN A 344 -17.78 0.77 5.32
C ASN A 344 -16.82 0.24 4.25
N LYS A 345 -17.19 0.43 2.98
CA LYS A 345 -16.34 -0.01 1.86
C LYS A 345 -15.00 0.72 1.90
N CYS A 346 -13.91 -0.03 1.79
CA CYS A 346 -12.55 0.48 1.76
C CYS A 346 -11.93 0.27 0.37
N PHE A 347 -11.24 1.27 -0.14
CA PHE A 347 -10.53 1.21 -1.42
C PHE A 347 -9.13 1.80 -1.28
N ASP A 348 -8.15 1.12 -1.89
CA ASP A 348 -6.80 1.66 -2.04
C ASP A 348 -6.80 2.74 -3.12
N PHE A 349 -6.47 3.97 -2.75
CA PHE A 349 -6.46 5.08 -3.71
C PHE A 349 -5.21 5.11 -4.61
N ASN A 350 -4.27 4.19 -4.44
CA ASN A 350 -3.20 3.94 -5.41
C ASN A 350 -3.60 2.95 -6.51
N ASP A 351 -4.78 2.32 -6.42
CA ASP A 351 -5.29 1.45 -7.49
C ASP A 351 -5.56 2.26 -8.77
N PHE A 352 -5.04 1.80 -9.91
CA PHE A 352 -5.22 2.46 -11.21
C PHE A 352 -6.69 2.59 -11.64
N LEU A 353 -7.60 1.77 -11.09
CA LEU A 353 -9.04 1.85 -11.33
C LEU A 353 -9.80 2.66 -10.26
N PHE A 354 -9.11 3.22 -9.26
CA PHE A 354 -9.74 3.88 -8.11
C PHE A 354 -10.77 4.94 -8.54
N ILE A 355 -10.36 5.93 -9.33
CA ILE A 355 -11.24 7.00 -9.82
C ILE A 355 -12.47 6.44 -10.53
N ARG A 356 -12.29 5.48 -11.44
CA ARG A 356 -13.40 4.88 -12.19
C ARG A 356 -14.42 4.23 -11.25
N ARG A 357 -13.95 3.47 -10.26
CA ARG A 357 -14.83 2.84 -9.25
C ARG A 357 -15.56 3.88 -8.41
N MET A 358 -14.90 4.98 -8.01
CA MET A 358 -15.55 6.04 -7.22
C MET A 358 -16.65 6.77 -8.01
N ILE A 359 -16.44 6.98 -9.32
CA ILE A 359 -17.47 7.51 -10.23
C ILE A 359 -18.65 6.55 -10.33
N GLU A 360 -18.40 5.27 -10.65
CA GLU A 360 -19.44 4.24 -10.75
C GLU A 360 -20.24 4.11 -9.44
N MET A 361 -19.56 4.17 -8.29
CA MET A 361 -20.22 4.15 -6.98
C MET A 361 -21.06 5.39 -6.72
N THR A 362 -20.57 6.58 -7.07
CA THR A 362 -21.34 7.82 -6.96
C THR A 362 -22.61 7.73 -7.82
N GLU A 363 -22.49 7.28 -9.08
CA GLU A 363 -23.64 7.04 -9.96
C GLU A 363 -24.65 6.10 -9.33
N GLN A 364 -24.21 4.95 -8.81
CA GLN A 364 -25.10 3.96 -8.21
C GLN A 364 -25.80 4.46 -6.95
N VAL A 365 -25.08 5.20 -6.10
CA VAL A 365 -25.62 5.79 -4.87
C VAL A 365 -26.62 6.90 -5.20
N VAL A 366 -26.26 7.79 -6.12
CA VAL A 366 -27.11 8.92 -6.51
C VAL A 366 -28.38 8.44 -7.20
N ASN A 367 -28.27 7.45 -8.10
CA ASN A 367 -29.40 6.83 -8.80
C ASN A 367 -30.21 5.84 -7.94
N GLY A 368 -29.75 5.56 -6.71
CA GLY A 368 -30.46 4.73 -5.76
C GLY A 368 -30.32 3.21 -5.98
N THR A 369 -29.52 2.78 -6.94
CA THR A 369 -29.30 1.36 -7.27
C THR A 369 -28.41 0.66 -6.24
N LEU A 370 -27.47 1.37 -5.60
CA LEU A 370 -26.66 0.81 -4.52
C LEU A 370 -27.51 0.52 -3.26
N PHE A 371 -28.54 1.32 -2.98
CA PHE A 371 -29.40 1.13 -1.81
C PHE A 371 -30.42 0.00 -1.98
N LEU A 372 -30.68 -0.44 -3.22
CA LEU A 372 -31.50 -1.63 -3.48
C LEU A 372 -30.76 -2.94 -3.12
N GLN A 373 -29.44 -2.89 -2.93
CA GLN A 373 -28.64 -4.00 -2.41
C GLN A 373 -28.46 -3.99 -0.88
N ALA A 374 -28.91 -2.93 -0.18
CA ALA A 374 -28.80 -2.80 1.28
C ALA A 374 -30.08 -3.23 2.04
N GLY A 375 -30.98 -3.95 1.37
CA GLY A 375 -32.25 -4.42 1.91
C GLY A 375 -32.44 -5.91 1.69
N ARG A 376 -31.53 -6.73 2.24
CA ARG A 376 -31.74 -8.16 2.56
C ARG A 376 -30.54 -8.66 3.36
N ILE A 377 -30.60 -8.48 4.68
CA ILE A 377 -30.09 -9.50 5.59
C ILE A 377 -31.30 -10.40 5.85
N ASP A 378 -31.74 -11.11 4.80
CA ASP A 378 -32.42 -12.38 5.01
C ASP A 378 -31.28 -13.39 5.13
N SER A 379 -31.39 -14.30 6.09
CA SER A 379 -30.49 -15.45 6.19
C SER A 379 -30.57 -16.25 4.89
N ASP A 380 -29.69 -15.96 3.93
CA ASP A 380 -29.52 -16.80 2.74
C ASP A 380 -29.21 -18.22 3.22
N SER A 381 -30.05 -19.18 2.83
CA SER A 381 -29.72 -20.59 2.97
C SER A 381 -28.48 -20.91 2.14
N GLU A 382 -27.72 -21.95 2.51
CA GLU A 382 -26.58 -22.44 1.72
C GLU A 382 -26.97 -22.72 0.26
N ASP A 383 -28.21 -23.17 0.03
CA ASP A 383 -28.79 -23.40 -1.30
C ASP A 383 -28.90 -22.12 -2.14
N SER A 384 -29.31 -20.98 -1.53
CA SER A 384 -29.40 -19.67 -2.21
C SER A 384 -28.03 -19.18 -2.68
N ILE A 385 -27.00 -19.36 -1.86
CA ILE A 385 -25.63 -18.97 -2.19
C ILE A 385 -25.07 -19.87 -3.31
N SER A 386 -25.31 -21.19 -3.22
CA SER A 386 -24.91 -22.15 -4.24
C SER A 386 -25.54 -21.85 -5.60
N GLU A 387 -26.82 -21.49 -5.67
CA GLU A 387 -27.47 -21.07 -6.92
C GLU A 387 -26.84 -19.82 -7.54
N ARG A 388 -26.48 -18.83 -6.71
CA ARG A 388 -25.79 -17.61 -7.18
C ARG A 388 -24.41 -17.91 -7.73
N VAL A 389 -23.66 -18.80 -7.08
CA VAL A 389 -22.34 -19.26 -7.52
C VAL A 389 -22.44 -20.03 -8.83
N ASN A 390 -23.44 -20.91 -8.96
CA ASN A 390 -23.71 -21.63 -10.20
C ASN A 390 -24.07 -20.67 -11.35
N ALA A 391 -24.83 -19.60 -11.07
CA ALA A 391 -25.13 -18.58 -12.07
C ALA A 391 -23.86 -17.82 -12.53
N ILE A 392 -22.91 -17.56 -11.61
CA ILE A 392 -21.60 -16.98 -11.95
C ILE A 392 -20.82 -17.91 -12.87
N PHE A 393 -20.69 -19.19 -12.53
CA PHE A 393 -19.94 -20.13 -13.36
C PHE A 393 -20.56 -20.31 -14.74
N ARG A 394 -21.89 -20.29 -14.88
CA ARG A 394 -22.54 -20.29 -16.21
C ARG A 394 -22.17 -19.08 -17.07
N LEU A 395 -22.01 -17.90 -16.46
CA LEU A 395 -21.56 -16.71 -17.19
C LEU A 395 -20.10 -16.87 -17.67
N ILE A 396 -19.24 -17.44 -16.83
CA ILE A 396 -17.85 -17.75 -17.18
C ILE A 396 -17.80 -18.78 -18.32
N GLU A 397 -18.62 -19.83 -18.25
CA GLU A 397 -18.76 -20.83 -19.31
C GLU A 397 -19.21 -20.20 -20.64
N ASN A 398 -20.10 -19.19 -20.58
CA ASN A 398 -20.54 -18.45 -21.76
C ASN A 398 -19.55 -17.39 -22.26
N GLY A 399 -18.45 -17.14 -21.53
CA GLY A 399 -17.44 -16.12 -21.87
C GLY A 399 -17.80 -14.70 -21.43
N ASP A 400 -18.88 -14.51 -20.65
CA ASP A 400 -19.31 -13.22 -20.11
C ASP A 400 -18.50 -12.82 -18.86
N TYR A 401 -17.17 -12.76 -19.00
CA TYR A 401 -16.25 -12.59 -17.87
C TYR A 401 -16.47 -11.28 -17.09
N SER A 402 -16.85 -10.19 -17.76
CA SER A 402 -17.07 -8.90 -17.09
C SER A 402 -18.27 -8.94 -16.15
N GLU A 403 -19.35 -9.61 -16.56
CA GLU A 403 -20.55 -9.75 -15.74
C GLU A 403 -20.33 -10.78 -14.62
N ALA A 404 -19.64 -11.88 -14.93
CA ALA A 404 -19.22 -12.86 -13.93
C ALA A 404 -18.35 -12.23 -12.84
N GLU A 405 -17.36 -11.42 -13.21
CA GLU A 405 -16.48 -10.71 -12.28
C GLU A 405 -17.27 -9.75 -11.36
N ASN A 406 -18.20 -8.96 -11.93
CA ASN A 406 -19.07 -8.08 -11.15
C ASN A 406 -19.91 -8.85 -10.12
N ARG A 407 -20.45 -10.01 -10.51
CA ARG A 407 -21.23 -10.87 -9.61
C ARG A 407 -20.37 -11.53 -8.55
N CYS A 408 -19.13 -11.93 -8.87
CA CYS A 408 -18.15 -12.38 -7.89
C CYS A 408 -17.86 -11.30 -6.84
N TYR A 409 -17.58 -10.06 -7.25
CA TYR A 409 -17.35 -8.96 -6.29
C TYR A 409 -18.60 -8.67 -5.45
N THR A 410 -19.78 -8.71 -6.05
CA THR A 410 -21.05 -8.58 -5.32
C THR A 410 -21.20 -9.68 -4.28
N LEU A 411 -20.91 -10.94 -4.63
CA LEU A 411 -20.98 -12.07 -3.71
C LEU A 411 -19.96 -11.94 -2.57
N LEU A 412 -18.71 -11.58 -2.90
CA LEU A 412 -17.64 -11.38 -1.92
C LEU A 412 -17.88 -10.19 -0.99
N SER A 413 -18.65 -9.19 -1.43
CA SER A 413 -19.05 -8.07 -0.57
C SER A 413 -19.96 -8.51 0.58
N SER A 414 -20.74 -9.58 0.38
CA SER A 414 -21.60 -10.18 1.40
C SER A 414 -20.94 -11.37 2.11
N TYR A 415 -20.11 -12.13 1.40
CA TYR A 415 -19.45 -13.35 1.90
C TYR A 415 -17.94 -13.32 1.57
N PRO A 416 -17.12 -12.56 2.33
CA PRO A 416 -15.71 -12.35 2.01
C PRO A 416 -14.84 -13.62 2.03
N ASN A 417 -15.31 -14.67 2.70
CA ASN A 417 -14.59 -15.93 2.89
C ASN A 417 -15.07 -17.05 1.95
N TYR A 418 -15.91 -16.74 0.95
CA TYR A 418 -16.47 -17.76 0.06
C TYR A 418 -15.48 -18.13 -1.07
N SER A 419 -14.80 -19.27 -0.94
CA SER A 419 -13.70 -19.71 -1.81
C SER A 419 -14.09 -19.80 -3.29
N SER A 420 -15.30 -20.27 -3.60
CA SER A 420 -15.78 -20.42 -4.99
C SER A 420 -15.93 -19.08 -5.73
N ALA A 421 -16.16 -17.98 -5.02
CA ALA A 421 -16.23 -16.66 -5.64
C ALA A 421 -14.84 -16.18 -6.09
N TYR A 422 -13.81 -16.44 -5.29
CA TYR A 422 -12.41 -16.22 -5.69
C TYR A 422 -11.99 -17.16 -6.82
N LEU A 423 -12.49 -18.40 -6.86
CA LEU A 423 -12.30 -19.29 -8.01
C LEU A 423 -12.89 -18.66 -9.28
N GLY A 424 -14.12 -18.15 -9.22
CA GLY A 424 -14.74 -17.43 -10.35
C GLY A 424 -13.90 -16.25 -10.84
N LEU A 425 -13.34 -15.44 -9.92
CA LEU A 425 -12.42 -14.35 -10.27
C LEU A 425 -11.12 -14.86 -10.91
N LEU A 426 -10.56 -15.97 -10.41
CA LEU A 426 -9.38 -16.59 -11.00
C LEU A 426 -9.66 -17.05 -12.44
N LEU A 427 -10.81 -17.67 -12.71
CA LEU A 427 -11.19 -18.06 -14.07
C LEU A 427 -11.36 -16.83 -14.99
N CYS A 428 -11.93 -15.74 -14.46
CA CYS A 428 -12.08 -14.48 -15.20
C CYS A 428 -10.75 -13.81 -15.53
N ASP A 429 -9.78 -13.83 -14.60
CA ASP A 429 -8.43 -13.31 -14.80
C ASP A 429 -7.66 -14.12 -15.85
N MET A 430 -7.77 -15.46 -15.76
CA MET A 430 -7.09 -16.39 -16.66
C MET A 430 -7.81 -16.57 -18.01
N LYS A 431 -9.02 -16.02 -18.15
CA LYS A 431 -9.88 -16.12 -19.34
C LYS A 431 -10.12 -17.58 -19.76
N VAL A 432 -10.47 -18.41 -18.79
CA VAL A 432 -10.84 -19.83 -19.00
C VAL A 432 -12.30 -20.05 -18.64
N HIS A 433 -12.94 -21.02 -19.30
CA HIS A 433 -14.38 -21.27 -19.13
C HIS A 433 -14.66 -22.18 -17.94
N ARG A 434 -13.73 -23.08 -17.63
CA ARG A 434 -13.86 -24.08 -16.57
C ARG A 434 -12.58 -24.17 -15.73
N LYS A 435 -12.71 -24.68 -14.50
CA LYS A 435 -11.54 -24.81 -13.61
C LYS A 435 -10.51 -25.79 -14.14
N GLU A 436 -10.93 -26.85 -14.83
CA GLU A 436 -10.05 -27.87 -15.39
C GLU A 436 -9.14 -27.28 -16.49
N GLU A 437 -9.62 -26.27 -17.22
CA GLU A 437 -8.85 -25.56 -18.25
C GLU A 437 -7.70 -24.73 -17.66
N LEU A 438 -7.70 -24.47 -16.34
CA LEU A 438 -6.57 -23.81 -15.69
C LEU A 438 -5.27 -24.60 -15.89
N ALA A 439 -5.32 -25.93 -15.95
CA ALA A 439 -4.14 -26.77 -16.21
C ALA A 439 -3.56 -26.55 -17.63
N GLU A 440 -4.35 -26.01 -18.56
CA GLU A 440 -3.94 -25.77 -19.93
C GLU A 440 -3.35 -24.36 -20.14
N CYS A 441 -3.48 -23.47 -19.16
CA CYS A 441 -2.93 -22.11 -19.20
C CYS A 441 -1.42 -22.09 -19.47
N LYS A 442 -1.00 -21.27 -20.45
CA LYS A 442 0.43 -21.14 -20.82
C LYS A 442 1.27 -20.59 -19.66
N GLU A 443 0.74 -19.61 -18.95
CA GLU A 443 1.40 -18.95 -17.84
C GLU A 443 0.92 -19.50 -16.49
N SER A 444 1.84 -19.63 -15.55
CA SER A 444 1.52 -20.02 -14.18
C SER A 444 0.71 -18.92 -13.49
N PHE A 445 -0.38 -19.31 -12.83
CA PHE A 445 -1.22 -18.40 -12.04
C PHE A 445 -0.83 -18.35 -10.56
N VAL A 446 0.36 -18.85 -10.16
CA VAL A 446 0.80 -18.87 -8.74
C VAL A 446 0.88 -17.47 -8.12
N LYS A 447 1.07 -16.43 -8.96
CA LYS A 447 1.13 -15.03 -8.54
C LYS A 447 -0.24 -14.34 -8.54
N ASN A 448 -1.29 -14.99 -9.02
CA ASN A 448 -2.63 -14.42 -9.08
C ASN A 448 -3.15 -14.16 -7.65
N LYS A 449 -3.69 -12.95 -7.42
CA LYS A 449 -4.19 -12.50 -6.12
C LYS A 449 -5.35 -13.38 -5.60
N ASN A 450 -6.22 -13.84 -6.49
CA ASN A 450 -7.39 -14.65 -6.17
C ASN A 450 -6.99 -16.09 -5.81
N TYR A 451 -6.00 -16.65 -6.51
CA TYR A 451 -5.41 -17.94 -6.14
C TYR A 451 -4.85 -17.91 -4.70
N ARG A 452 -4.11 -16.85 -4.33
CA ARG A 452 -3.58 -16.69 -2.97
C ARG A 452 -4.67 -16.60 -1.90
N LYS A 453 -5.85 -16.06 -2.23
CA LYS A 453 -7.00 -16.03 -1.32
C LYS A 453 -7.61 -17.42 -1.14
N ILE A 454 -7.72 -18.21 -2.21
CA ILE A 454 -8.21 -19.61 -2.15
C ILE A 454 -7.30 -20.46 -1.24
N LEU A 455 -5.98 -20.30 -1.34
CA LEU A 455 -4.99 -20.98 -0.49
C LEU A 455 -5.25 -20.83 1.02
N LEU A 456 -5.82 -19.70 1.44
CA LEU A 456 -6.09 -19.39 2.84
C LEU A 456 -7.47 -19.88 3.30
N LEU A 457 -8.42 -20.04 2.37
CA LEU A 457 -9.82 -20.25 2.67
C LEU A 457 -10.27 -21.71 2.51
N ASP A 458 -9.68 -22.46 1.56
CA ASP A 458 -10.17 -23.78 1.17
C ASP A 458 -9.02 -24.73 0.80
N LYS A 459 -8.74 -25.68 1.69
CA LYS A 459 -7.61 -26.60 1.55
C LYS A 459 -7.81 -27.64 0.44
N GLU A 460 -9.05 -28.09 0.22
CA GLU A 460 -9.34 -29.12 -0.78
C GLU A 460 -9.22 -28.53 -2.19
N LEU A 461 -9.85 -27.37 -2.42
CA LEU A 461 -9.73 -26.66 -3.69
C LEU A 461 -8.27 -26.22 -3.96
N SER A 462 -7.54 -25.85 -2.91
CA SER A 462 -6.12 -25.51 -3.03
C SER A 462 -5.26 -26.68 -3.52
N ALA A 463 -5.52 -27.89 -3.00
CA ALA A 463 -4.80 -29.09 -3.44
C ALA A 463 -5.07 -29.40 -4.91
N GLU A 464 -6.32 -29.24 -5.36
CA GLU A 464 -6.72 -29.43 -6.76
C GLU A 464 -5.99 -28.42 -7.69
N LEU A 465 -6.05 -27.13 -7.35
CA LEU A 465 -5.39 -26.08 -8.13
C LEU A 465 -3.86 -26.21 -8.14
N GLN A 466 -3.26 -26.72 -7.06
CA GLN A 466 -1.84 -27.02 -7.03
C GLN A 466 -1.47 -28.11 -8.04
N GLY A 467 -2.30 -29.16 -8.19
CA GLY A 467 -2.09 -30.18 -9.22
C GLY A 467 -2.13 -29.62 -10.66
N TYR A 468 -2.96 -28.61 -10.90
CA TYR A 468 -2.96 -27.90 -12.19
C TYR A 468 -1.67 -27.09 -12.40
N LEU A 469 -1.16 -26.42 -11.37
CA LEU A 469 0.13 -25.71 -11.43
C LEU A 469 1.30 -26.66 -11.69
N ASP A 470 1.30 -27.83 -11.06
CA ASP A 470 2.32 -28.85 -11.28
C ASP A 470 2.29 -29.31 -12.75
N THR A 471 1.11 -29.54 -13.31
CA THR A 471 0.92 -29.88 -14.73
C THR A 471 1.45 -28.78 -15.67
N ILE A 472 1.15 -27.51 -15.39
CA ILE A 472 1.65 -26.36 -16.17
C ILE A 472 3.17 -26.27 -16.09
N ASN A 473 3.73 -26.41 -14.89
CA ASN A 473 5.16 -26.32 -14.66
C ASN A 473 5.90 -27.45 -15.39
N ASP A 474 5.41 -28.69 -15.27
CA ASP A 474 5.96 -29.84 -15.97
C ASP A 474 5.92 -29.63 -17.48
N ARG A 475 4.77 -29.23 -18.05
CA ARG A 475 4.65 -28.94 -19.49
C ARG A 475 5.61 -27.81 -19.93
N ASN A 476 5.74 -26.76 -19.15
CA ASN A 476 6.62 -25.63 -19.46
C ASN A 476 8.10 -26.02 -19.39
N ILE A 477 8.49 -26.81 -18.38
CA ILE A 477 9.85 -27.37 -18.26
C ILE A 477 10.14 -28.29 -19.45
N GLN A 478 9.22 -29.20 -19.79
CA GLN A 478 9.34 -30.09 -20.95
C GLN A 478 9.46 -29.30 -22.27
N GLY A 479 8.70 -28.21 -22.42
CA GLY A 479 8.80 -27.32 -23.58
C GLY A 479 10.14 -26.57 -23.66
N ILE A 480 10.70 -26.15 -22.52
CA ILE A 480 12.05 -25.55 -22.46
C ILE A 480 13.11 -26.59 -22.83
N TYR A 481 13.00 -27.80 -22.30
CA TYR A 481 13.91 -28.91 -22.62
C TYR A 481 13.84 -29.29 -24.10
N ALA A 482 12.65 -29.39 -24.69
CA ALA A 482 12.48 -29.64 -26.12
C ALA A 482 13.26 -28.64 -26.99
N ARG A 483 13.09 -27.33 -26.74
CA ARG A 483 13.79 -26.27 -27.50
C ARG A 483 15.30 -26.31 -27.29
N LYS A 484 15.76 -26.52 -26.05
CA LYS A 484 17.19 -26.62 -25.74
C LYS A 484 17.81 -27.87 -26.38
N TYR A 485 17.06 -28.96 -26.41
CA TYR A 485 17.44 -30.21 -27.04
C TYR A 485 17.57 -30.06 -28.55
N GLU A 486 16.59 -29.45 -29.22
CA GLU A 486 16.68 -29.12 -30.65
C GLU A 486 17.90 -28.23 -30.98
N GLN A 487 18.14 -27.19 -30.19
CA GLN A 487 19.33 -26.34 -30.36
C GLN A 487 20.64 -27.10 -30.14
N ALA A 488 20.68 -27.98 -29.14
CA ALA A 488 21.85 -28.81 -28.85
C ALA A 488 22.10 -29.82 -29.98
N LEU A 489 21.05 -30.40 -30.56
CA LEU A 489 21.14 -31.27 -31.74
C LEU A 489 21.69 -30.53 -32.95
N GLU A 490 21.20 -29.32 -33.24
CA GLU A 490 21.71 -28.51 -34.34
C GLU A 490 23.21 -28.22 -34.17
N ILE A 491 23.62 -27.81 -32.96
CA ILE A 491 25.04 -27.58 -32.63
C ILE A 491 25.83 -28.87 -32.74
N TYR A 492 25.28 -30.00 -32.29
CA TYR A 492 25.93 -31.31 -32.36
C TYR A 492 26.18 -31.74 -33.80
N HIS A 493 25.19 -31.64 -34.68
CA HIS A 493 25.32 -32.03 -36.08
C HIS A 493 26.23 -31.08 -36.88
N ASN A 494 26.13 -29.77 -36.66
CA ASN A 494 26.92 -28.78 -37.39
C ASN A 494 28.34 -28.59 -36.82
N GLY A 495 28.54 -28.93 -35.54
CA GLY A 495 29.74 -28.63 -34.78
C GLY A 495 30.76 -29.76 -34.68
N GLN A 496 30.55 -30.89 -35.36
CA GLN A 496 31.37 -32.11 -35.22
C GLN A 496 32.89 -31.93 -35.45
N PHE A 497 33.30 -30.81 -36.06
CA PHE A 497 34.70 -30.50 -36.33
C PHE A 497 35.25 -29.35 -35.47
N ASN A 498 34.52 -28.89 -34.46
CA ASN A 498 34.86 -27.72 -33.67
C ASN A 498 34.69 -27.99 -32.16
N ILE A 499 35.80 -27.99 -31.42
CA ILE A 499 35.84 -28.29 -29.98
C ILE A 499 34.90 -27.38 -29.18
N LYS A 500 34.88 -26.07 -29.44
CA LYS A 500 34.02 -25.12 -28.71
C LYS A 500 32.54 -25.41 -28.92
N SER A 501 32.16 -25.79 -30.15
CA SER A 501 30.78 -26.11 -30.50
C SER A 501 30.34 -27.41 -29.82
N MET A 502 31.20 -28.43 -29.80
CA MET A 502 30.92 -29.69 -29.12
C MET A 502 30.82 -29.54 -27.61
N ILE A 503 31.67 -28.71 -26.98
CA ILE A 503 31.55 -28.38 -25.55
C ILE A 503 30.20 -27.73 -25.26
N LYS A 504 29.75 -26.81 -26.13
CA LYS A 504 28.45 -26.14 -25.97
C LYS A 504 27.29 -27.13 -26.09
N ALA A 505 27.32 -28.04 -27.07
CA ALA A 505 26.32 -29.09 -27.21
C ALA A 505 26.31 -30.00 -25.97
N LYS A 506 27.48 -30.51 -25.55
CA LYS A 506 27.64 -31.36 -24.36
C LYS A 506 27.04 -30.72 -23.11
N ASN A 507 27.44 -29.48 -22.81
CA ASN A 507 26.96 -28.77 -21.63
C ASN A 507 25.44 -28.56 -21.67
N THR A 508 24.85 -28.41 -22.86
CA THR A 508 23.41 -28.24 -23.00
C THR A 508 22.68 -29.57 -22.75
N PHE A 509 23.20 -30.69 -23.27
CA PHE A 509 22.67 -32.03 -22.98
C PHE A 509 22.80 -32.43 -21.50
N ASP A 510 23.91 -32.07 -20.84
CA ASP A 510 24.13 -32.35 -19.41
C ASP A 510 23.12 -31.68 -18.48
N LEU A 511 22.47 -30.60 -18.93
CA LEU A 511 21.41 -29.93 -18.15
C LEU A 511 20.08 -30.71 -18.15
N MET A 512 19.94 -31.73 -19.01
CA MET A 512 18.70 -32.47 -19.21
C MET A 512 18.96 -33.97 -19.47
N PRO A 513 19.66 -34.67 -18.56
CA PRO A 513 20.13 -36.04 -18.78
C PRO A 513 19.00 -37.07 -18.95
N GLU A 514 17.82 -36.78 -18.41
CA GLU A 514 16.63 -37.66 -18.49
C GLU A 514 15.74 -37.37 -19.71
N TYR A 515 16.07 -36.36 -20.53
CA TYR A 515 15.26 -35.96 -21.68
C TYR A 515 15.75 -36.64 -22.96
N GLY A 516 14.92 -37.52 -23.54
CA GLY A 516 15.25 -38.24 -24.77
C GLY A 516 16.52 -39.09 -24.64
N ASP A 517 17.45 -38.94 -25.59
CA ASP A 517 18.78 -39.56 -25.59
C ASP A 517 19.90 -38.57 -25.22
N ALA A 518 19.56 -37.44 -24.57
CA ALA A 518 20.52 -36.37 -24.26
C ALA A 518 21.76 -36.86 -23.51
N LYS A 519 21.60 -37.79 -22.56
CA LYS A 519 22.74 -38.40 -21.86
C LYS A 519 23.70 -39.11 -22.81
N GLU A 520 23.18 -39.92 -23.73
CA GLU A 520 23.99 -40.64 -24.72
C GLU A 520 24.68 -39.65 -25.68
N LEU A 521 23.98 -38.59 -26.09
CA LEU A 521 24.55 -37.54 -26.94
C LEU A 521 25.64 -36.73 -26.23
N SER A 522 25.50 -36.47 -24.92
CA SER A 522 26.56 -35.83 -24.11
C SER A 522 27.82 -36.71 -24.05
N GLU A 523 27.65 -38.01 -23.84
CA GLU A 523 28.76 -38.97 -23.85
C GLU A 523 29.44 -39.03 -25.23
N LYS A 524 28.66 -39.04 -26.32
CA LYS A 524 29.18 -38.94 -27.69
C LYS A 524 29.93 -37.62 -27.92
N CYS A 525 29.42 -36.49 -27.43
CA CYS A 525 30.13 -35.22 -27.51
C CYS A 525 31.49 -35.30 -26.81
N ALA A 526 31.57 -35.93 -25.62
CA ALA A 526 32.81 -36.08 -24.89
C ALA A 526 33.85 -36.92 -25.63
N VAL A 527 33.42 -37.96 -26.35
CA VAL A 527 34.29 -38.76 -27.23
C VAL A 527 34.83 -37.90 -28.38
N ILE A 528 33.94 -37.20 -29.10
CA ILE A 528 34.34 -36.34 -30.23
C ILE A 528 35.29 -35.23 -29.78
N ILE A 529 35.04 -34.61 -28.62
CA ILE A 529 35.94 -33.58 -28.06
C ILE A 529 37.36 -34.13 -27.89
N LYS A 530 37.49 -35.31 -27.28
CA LYS A 530 38.80 -35.95 -27.09
C LYS A 530 39.47 -36.28 -28.42
N GLU A 531 38.72 -36.78 -29.40
CA GLU A 531 39.26 -37.07 -30.74
C GLU A 531 39.78 -35.80 -31.43
N LEU A 532 39.04 -34.69 -31.34
CA LEU A 532 39.46 -33.40 -31.88
C LEU A 532 40.68 -32.83 -31.16
N GLU A 533 40.73 -32.92 -29.83
CA GLU A 533 41.90 -32.49 -29.03
C GLU A 533 43.16 -33.30 -29.40
N ILE A 534 43.03 -34.61 -29.55
CA ILE A 534 44.12 -35.48 -30.01
C ILE A 534 44.59 -35.05 -31.41
N LYS A 535 43.65 -34.77 -32.32
CA LYS A 535 43.97 -34.33 -33.69
C LYS A 535 44.71 -32.99 -33.70
N ASP A 536 44.26 -32.01 -32.91
CA ASP A 536 44.89 -30.70 -32.80
C ASP A 536 46.30 -30.79 -32.18
N LEU A 537 46.46 -31.59 -31.11
CA LEU A 537 47.77 -31.85 -30.51
C LEU A 537 48.72 -32.53 -31.50
N LYS A 538 48.22 -33.50 -32.27
CA LYS A 538 49.02 -34.17 -33.30
C LYS A 538 49.47 -33.19 -34.39
N ALA A 539 48.55 -32.38 -34.92
CA ALA A 539 48.89 -31.37 -35.94
C ALA A 539 49.94 -30.37 -35.44
N ARG A 540 49.87 -29.98 -34.16
CA ARG A 540 50.89 -29.13 -33.52
C ARG A 540 52.24 -29.83 -33.42
N ALA A 541 52.27 -31.11 -33.07
CA ALA A 541 53.50 -31.89 -33.02
C ALA A 541 54.12 -32.07 -34.42
N ASP A 542 53.30 -32.30 -35.44
CA ASP A 542 53.72 -32.39 -36.83
C ASP A 542 54.38 -31.08 -37.30
N ASP A 543 53.79 -29.93 -36.98
CA ASP A 543 54.36 -28.61 -37.31
C ASP A 543 55.69 -28.37 -36.58
N LEU A 544 55.79 -28.73 -35.29
CA LEU A 544 57.04 -28.62 -34.54
C LEU A 544 58.15 -29.51 -35.11
N LEU A 545 57.82 -30.74 -35.53
CA LEU A 545 58.75 -31.64 -36.19
C LEU A 545 59.24 -31.07 -37.52
N GLU A 546 58.34 -30.48 -38.32
CA GLU A 546 58.70 -29.83 -39.58
C GLU A 546 59.55 -28.56 -39.36
N GLN A 547 59.24 -27.75 -38.35
CA GLN A 547 60.09 -26.62 -37.93
C GLN A 547 61.48 -27.09 -37.53
N ALA A 548 61.59 -28.19 -36.76
CA ALA A 548 62.87 -28.78 -36.39
C ALA A 548 63.70 -29.17 -37.62
N ARG A 549 63.08 -29.85 -38.61
CA ARG A 549 63.74 -30.20 -39.89
C ARG A 549 64.28 -28.96 -40.60
N ARG A 550 63.48 -27.90 -40.71
CA ARG A 550 63.90 -26.63 -41.34
C ARG A 550 65.07 -25.98 -40.62
N PHE A 551 65.06 -25.98 -39.28
CA PHE A 551 66.16 -25.44 -38.50
C PHE A 551 67.44 -26.27 -38.65
N PHE A 552 67.34 -27.60 -38.69
CA PHE A 552 68.48 -28.47 -38.98
C PHE A 552 69.06 -28.22 -40.37
N SER A 553 68.23 -28.15 -41.42
CA SER A 553 68.70 -27.80 -42.77
C SER A 553 69.38 -26.42 -42.79
N ARG A 554 68.86 -25.45 -42.05
CA ARG A 554 69.49 -24.12 -41.93
C ARG A 554 70.81 -24.17 -41.18
N ALA A 555 70.92 -24.99 -40.13
CA ALA A 555 72.16 -25.21 -39.39
C ALA A 555 73.24 -25.84 -40.28
N GLU A 556 72.86 -26.77 -41.15
CA GLU A 556 73.73 -27.41 -42.13
C GLU A 556 74.30 -26.40 -43.13
N VAL A 557 73.44 -25.55 -43.72
CA VAL A 557 73.84 -24.55 -44.73
C VAL A 557 74.66 -23.42 -44.10
N LEU A 558 74.21 -22.84 -42.99
CA LEU A 558 74.86 -21.68 -42.39
C LEU A 558 76.02 -22.03 -41.46
N ARG A 559 76.15 -23.31 -41.10
CA ARG A 559 77.15 -23.83 -40.17
C ARG A 559 77.17 -23.05 -38.84
N GLN A 560 75.97 -22.78 -38.31
CA GLN A 560 75.75 -22.05 -37.06
C GLN A 560 75.05 -22.94 -36.04
N TYR A 561 75.69 -23.15 -34.88
CA TYR A 561 75.17 -24.00 -33.80
C TYR A 561 73.82 -23.52 -33.25
N TYR A 562 73.59 -22.20 -33.22
CA TYR A 562 72.32 -21.62 -32.77
C TYR A 562 71.08 -22.27 -33.41
N TYR A 563 71.09 -22.52 -34.73
CA TYR A 563 69.95 -23.16 -35.41
C TYR A 563 69.82 -24.65 -35.06
N ALA A 564 70.94 -25.35 -34.84
CA ALA A 564 70.90 -26.74 -34.37
C ALA A 564 70.29 -26.85 -32.98
N LYS A 565 70.60 -25.90 -32.08
CA LYS A 565 70.00 -25.82 -30.74
C LYS A 565 68.49 -25.58 -30.80
N LEU A 566 68.03 -24.63 -31.62
CA LEU A 566 66.60 -24.40 -31.83
C LEU A 566 65.90 -25.63 -32.42
N ALA A 567 66.54 -26.32 -33.36
CA ALA A 567 66.01 -27.54 -33.96
C ALA A 567 65.79 -28.64 -32.91
N GLN A 568 66.79 -28.85 -32.02
CA GLN A 568 66.68 -29.81 -30.91
C GLN A 568 65.54 -29.45 -29.95
N GLU A 569 65.35 -28.17 -29.64
CA GLU A 569 64.25 -27.72 -28.78
C GLU A 569 62.87 -28.00 -29.40
N GLN A 570 62.67 -27.67 -30.67
CA GLN A 570 61.40 -27.96 -31.36
C GLN A 570 61.15 -29.47 -31.45
N LEU A 571 62.20 -30.26 -31.71
CA LEU A 571 62.12 -31.71 -31.78
C LEU A 571 61.73 -32.33 -30.43
N GLN A 572 62.33 -31.85 -29.33
CA GLN A 572 62.00 -32.28 -27.97
C GLN A 572 60.55 -31.93 -27.60
N ASN A 573 60.08 -30.75 -28.00
CA ASN A 573 58.69 -30.33 -27.80
C ASN A 573 57.72 -31.23 -28.58
N ALA A 574 58.02 -31.55 -29.84
CA ALA A 574 57.23 -32.49 -30.64
C ALA A 574 57.18 -33.89 -30.00
N GLU A 575 58.33 -34.43 -29.60
CA GLU A 575 58.44 -35.73 -28.94
C GLU A 575 57.63 -35.80 -27.64
N THR A 576 57.67 -34.71 -26.85
CA THR A 576 56.89 -34.61 -25.60
C THR A 576 55.40 -34.69 -25.87
N ILE A 577 54.90 -34.02 -26.92
CA ILE A 577 53.48 -34.07 -27.29
C ILE A 577 53.10 -35.46 -27.79
N TYR A 578 53.86 -36.06 -28.72
CA TYR A 578 53.56 -37.41 -29.22
C TYR A 578 53.55 -38.46 -28.09
N LYS A 579 54.49 -38.42 -27.13
CA LYS A 579 54.49 -39.33 -25.97
C LYS A 579 53.20 -39.27 -25.15
N GLY A 580 52.53 -38.12 -25.13
CA GLY A 580 51.25 -37.93 -24.45
C GLY A 580 50.04 -38.48 -25.22
N ILE A 581 50.21 -38.92 -26.46
CA ILE A 581 49.14 -39.38 -27.35
C ILE A 581 49.37 -40.86 -27.71
N SER A 582 48.39 -41.72 -27.45
CA SER A 582 48.46 -43.13 -27.87
C SER A 582 48.41 -43.28 -29.40
N GLY A 583 49.13 -44.27 -29.94
CA GLY A 583 49.12 -44.56 -31.39
C GLY A 583 50.06 -43.68 -32.23
N THR A 584 51.01 -42.98 -31.60
CA THR A 584 51.99 -42.11 -32.25
C THR A 584 53.39 -42.74 -32.32
N GLU A 585 53.50 -44.07 -32.19
CA GLU A 585 54.78 -44.77 -32.11
C GLU A 585 55.65 -44.54 -33.36
N LYS A 586 55.01 -44.47 -34.54
CA LYS A 586 55.70 -44.14 -35.80
C LYS A 586 56.20 -42.69 -35.82
N ASP A 587 55.44 -41.76 -35.26
CA ASP A 587 55.79 -40.34 -35.25
C ASP A 587 56.96 -40.09 -34.29
N LEU A 588 56.96 -40.77 -33.13
CA LEU A 588 58.09 -40.80 -32.20
C LEU A 588 59.35 -41.38 -32.83
N GLU A 589 59.22 -42.43 -33.63
CA GLU A 589 60.35 -43.00 -34.36
C GLU A 589 60.89 -42.03 -35.41
N GLN A 590 60.02 -41.27 -36.09
CA GLN A 590 60.48 -40.19 -36.98
C GLN A 590 61.26 -39.11 -36.22
N CYS A 591 60.82 -38.71 -35.02
CA CYS A 591 61.57 -37.77 -34.19
C CYS A 591 62.97 -38.32 -33.85
N ARG A 592 63.05 -39.59 -33.46
CA ARG A 592 64.33 -40.28 -33.17
C ARG A 592 65.26 -40.29 -34.39
N MET A 593 64.74 -40.69 -35.55
CA MET A 593 65.52 -40.70 -36.79
C MET A 593 66.05 -39.31 -37.15
N VAL A 594 65.24 -38.26 -37.00
CA VAL A 594 65.69 -36.87 -37.23
C VAL A 594 66.81 -36.49 -36.27
N TYR A 595 66.66 -36.82 -34.98
CA TYR A 595 67.69 -36.56 -33.97
C TYR A 595 69.01 -37.27 -34.33
N GLU A 596 68.96 -38.56 -34.62
CA GLU A 596 70.13 -39.38 -34.94
C GLU A 596 70.84 -38.90 -36.21
N ASN A 597 70.09 -38.55 -37.25
CA ASN A 597 70.64 -38.04 -38.50
C ASN A 597 71.43 -36.73 -38.32
N TYR A 598 70.96 -35.84 -37.44
CA TYR A 598 71.57 -34.52 -37.22
C TYR A 598 72.47 -34.44 -35.99
N LEU A 599 72.59 -35.51 -35.20
CA LEU A 599 73.45 -35.57 -34.02
C LEU A 599 74.93 -35.30 -34.35
N PRO A 600 75.53 -35.90 -35.41
CA PRO A 600 76.93 -35.62 -35.75
C PRO A 600 77.18 -34.17 -36.12
N LEU A 601 76.30 -33.59 -36.95
CA LEU A 601 76.36 -32.17 -37.34
C LEU A 601 76.24 -31.26 -36.11
N THR A 602 75.31 -31.57 -35.21
CA THR A 602 75.09 -30.75 -34.01
C THR A 602 76.30 -30.75 -33.09
N GLU A 603 76.92 -31.92 -32.86
CA GLU A 603 78.15 -32.04 -32.06
C GLU A 603 79.35 -31.36 -32.72
N GLU A 604 79.47 -31.44 -34.05
CA GLU A 604 80.50 -30.72 -34.81
C GLU A 604 80.36 -29.21 -34.63
N LEU A 605 79.15 -28.67 -34.86
CA LEU A 605 78.88 -27.24 -34.73
C LEU A 605 79.06 -26.75 -33.28
N ARG A 606 78.69 -27.57 -32.29
CA ARG A 606 78.91 -27.25 -30.86
C ARG A 606 80.39 -27.08 -30.55
N LYS A 607 81.23 -28.04 -30.96
CA LYS A 607 82.68 -27.98 -30.74
C LYS A 607 83.31 -26.80 -31.47
N ALA A 608 82.87 -26.53 -32.69
CA ALA A 608 83.34 -25.38 -33.46
C ALA A 608 82.99 -24.05 -32.76
N GLU A 609 81.75 -23.91 -32.26
CA GLU A 609 81.35 -22.73 -31.51
C GLU A 609 82.15 -22.58 -30.20
N GLU A 610 82.31 -23.66 -29.43
CA GLU A 610 83.14 -23.66 -28.21
C GLU A 610 84.60 -23.26 -28.48
N GLU A 611 85.18 -23.72 -29.58
CA GLU A 611 86.53 -23.34 -29.99
C GLU A 611 86.59 -21.87 -30.41
N THR A 612 85.61 -21.37 -31.17
CA THR A 612 85.54 -19.95 -31.53
C THR A 612 85.40 -19.06 -30.31
N GLU A 613 84.58 -19.45 -29.33
CA GLU A 613 84.39 -18.71 -28.08
C GLU A 613 85.65 -18.76 -27.21
N ARG A 614 86.33 -19.91 -27.14
CA ARG A 614 87.63 -20.02 -26.48
C ARG A 614 88.67 -19.11 -27.11
N LYS A 615 88.80 -19.10 -28.45
CA LYS A 615 89.70 -18.20 -29.18
C LYS A 615 89.33 -16.72 -28.94
N ARG A 616 88.04 -16.40 -28.85
CA ARG A 616 87.55 -15.04 -28.53
C ARG A 616 88.01 -14.63 -27.12
N LYS A 617 87.78 -15.48 -26.12
CA LYS A 617 88.23 -15.27 -24.73
C LYS A 617 89.76 -15.16 -24.61
N GLU A 618 90.53 -15.97 -25.33
CA GLU A 618 91.99 -15.89 -25.34
C GLU A 618 92.50 -14.60 -26.00
N LYS A 619 91.91 -14.16 -27.12
CA LYS A 619 92.22 -12.87 -27.75
C LYS A 619 91.91 -11.71 -26.81
N GLU A 620 90.77 -11.77 -26.13
CA GLU A 620 90.35 -10.76 -25.16
C GLU A 620 91.31 -10.71 -23.96
N LYS A 621 91.71 -11.87 -23.42
CA LYS A 621 92.73 -11.96 -22.37
C LYS A 621 94.08 -11.39 -22.81
N LYS A 622 94.57 -11.72 -24.02
CA LYS A 622 95.81 -11.15 -24.58
C LYS A 622 95.70 -9.64 -24.79
N LYS A 623 94.54 -9.13 -25.21
CA LYS A 623 94.27 -7.69 -25.34
C LYS A 623 94.35 -7.00 -23.97
N GLN A 624 93.72 -7.58 -22.95
CA GLN A 624 93.78 -7.09 -21.58
C GLN A 624 95.21 -7.12 -21.00
N GLU A 625 95.97 -8.18 -21.22
CA GLU A 625 97.38 -8.29 -20.80
C GLU A 625 98.27 -7.25 -21.48
N ARG A 626 98.10 -7.01 -22.79
CA ARG A 626 98.81 -5.94 -23.51
C ARG A 626 98.46 -4.56 -22.95
N GLN A 627 97.19 -4.33 -22.62
CA GLN A 627 96.73 -3.08 -22.02
C GLN A 627 97.33 -2.88 -20.62
N LYS A 628 97.36 -3.92 -19.78
CA LYS A 628 98.04 -3.90 -18.47
C LYS A 628 99.55 -3.65 -18.59
N ARG A 629 100.24 -4.26 -19.56
CA ARG A 629 101.67 -4.00 -19.80
C ARG A 629 101.94 -2.58 -20.27
N LYS A 630 101.12 -2.05 -21.19
CA LYS A 630 101.21 -0.63 -21.59
C LYS A 630 101.02 0.28 -20.38
N GLN A 631 100.03 -0.01 -19.54
CA GLN A 631 99.79 0.76 -18.31
C GLN A 631 101.00 0.71 -17.37
N ALA A 632 101.54 -0.49 -17.10
CA ALA A 632 102.71 -0.63 -16.23
C ALA A 632 103.98 0.08 -16.76
N ILE A 633 104.18 0.12 -18.09
CA ILE A 633 105.28 0.90 -18.70
C ILE A 633 105.05 2.40 -18.50
N MET A 634 103.83 2.89 -18.72
CA MET A 634 103.49 4.29 -18.47
C MET A 634 103.70 4.65 -16.99
N ASP A 635 103.27 3.79 -16.08
CA ASP A 635 103.44 3.99 -14.63
C ASP A 635 104.93 3.98 -14.21
N PHE A 636 105.77 3.15 -14.86
CA PHE A 636 107.23 3.14 -14.62
C PHE A 636 107.92 4.39 -15.15
N LEU A 637 107.57 4.84 -16.37
CA LEU A 637 108.11 6.09 -16.94
C LEU A 637 107.75 7.29 -16.07
N ASN A 638 106.52 7.34 -15.56
CA ASN A 638 106.06 8.39 -14.65
C ASN A 638 106.72 8.36 -13.26
N LYS A 639 107.36 7.26 -12.86
CA LYS A 639 108.14 7.19 -11.60
C LYS A 639 109.62 7.55 -11.76
N LYS A 640 110.13 7.57 -13.00
CA LYS A 640 111.53 7.90 -13.32
C LYS A 640 111.71 9.37 -13.72
N LEU A 641 110.65 10.00 -14.22
CA LEU A 641 110.46 11.46 -14.19
C LEU A 641 110.13 11.88 -12.75
#